data_AF-A0A2A2L7F2-F1
#
_entry.id   AF-A0A2A2L7F2-F1
#
_cell.length_a   1.000
_cell.length_b   1.000
_cell.length_c   1.000
_cell.angle_alpha   90.00
_cell.angle_beta   90.00
_cell.angle_gamma   90.00
#
_symmetry.space_group_name_H-M   'P 1'
#
loop_
_entity.id
_entity.type
_entity.pdbx_description
1 polymer ?
#
loop_
_entity_poly.entity_id
_entity_poly.type
_entity_poly.pdbx_seq_one_letter_code
_entity_poly.pdbx_strand_id
1 'polypeptide(L)'
;MARRYDSKTTIFSPEGRLYQVEYAMEAISHAGTCLGIMAEDGVLLAAEKRNVHKLLDDSVLNEKIYRLSNNISCTVAGITSDANVLINHLRWWAANYRLRFGEEMPVEQLVQELCNEKQRFTQRGGKRPFGVSLLYAGWDKHYGYQLYQSDPSGNYTGWKATCIGNNHAAAVSLLKQEYKEQSLEDAKKLAIKVLWKTLDVKLASEKIEMAVLKRKDGKTVLEELTDKELETLIAEHEKKEKEAETMAEKMPTPSDQTELAFLRLLERTKKLCDNVETNAHKIQAAAGQLEALLNKMHELNKAESNELVQYTRELNQLRIISQVAMQKSAENKLQQIERIPKLFPLLNGGGKETEEKEEEIGEQLQSSNEIKLKNKTIYEQELRDELFHRIHQDKKEIKHDEMQEQMANELLSLTRSLKENMKVAGNVIKDDNQRLVRMQQQVDSNEERLSAESVRLARHAYKCGFDCMLVFIVFFIFISFIWMVLVMKIFPKVSDWRKSTCQQSLRPQYRCLTHIHMGMRTGNYNVFFEFTVVIPVIKNLCLEDNLSNINALSPFVLMLAVLYSVILELATSPTSQVLHERNHFKDRYTEEQKLLDYILFNYEKAVRPVKNSSSTVVVKLGMTLTNLFDMDERNQVLTINVWLDQWNPADFNNIKSIRIPCDLIWLPDIVLYNSADDYTTGYMKSRAMLDFDGTVFWPPPTQLRSTCKVDVTLFPFDYQKCSLKFGSWTYHGFQLDITNRSNNIDLSMFVQSGEFDLVKVYQKRKVTRYTCCPEPYPDLTFVIYIRRKILYYLYNIVFPILMLSVLMLLGKDFKDLKVSIFLF
;
A
#
# COMPACT_ATOMS: atom_id res chain seq x y z
N MET A 1 19.10 -4.35 -23.13
CA MET A 1 18.76 -3.05 -22.49
C MET A 1 18.13 -3.16 -21.08
N ALA A 2 18.24 -4.29 -20.35
CA ALA A 2 17.31 -4.63 -19.25
C ALA A 2 17.58 -4.02 -17.85
N ARG A 3 18.79 -3.52 -17.55
CA ARG A 3 19.17 -3.02 -16.20
C ARG A 3 18.65 -1.62 -15.82
N ARG A 4 17.70 -1.05 -16.57
CA ARG A 4 17.25 0.37 -16.39
C ARG A 4 16.03 0.53 -15.46
N TYR A 5 15.38 -0.56 -15.04
CA TYR A 5 14.26 -0.55 -14.11
C TYR A 5 14.73 -0.99 -12.72
N ASP A 6 14.14 -0.41 -11.67
CA ASP A 6 14.50 -0.78 -10.29
C ASP A 6 14.15 -2.24 -10.02
N SER A 7 15.21 -3.03 -9.89
CA SER A 7 15.21 -4.48 -9.71
C SER A 7 15.99 -4.89 -8.47
N LYS A 8 16.43 -3.91 -7.65
CA LYS A 8 17.23 -4.12 -6.45
C LYS A 8 16.40 -3.83 -5.20
N THR A 9 15.29 -4.57 -5.06
CA THR A 9 14.28 -4.25 -4.05
C THR A 9 14.74 -4.37 -2.59
N THR A 10 15.84 -5.09 -2.35
CA THR A 10 16.40 -5.38 -1.02
C THR A 10 17.81 -4.80 -0.84
N ILE A 11 18.08 -3.60 -1.38
CA ILE A 11 19.31 -2.84 -1.07
C ILE A 11 18.98 -1.56 -0.29
N PHE A 12 19.95 -1.11 0.51
CA PHE A 12 19.91 0.23 1.08
C PHE A 12 20.20 1.31 0.02
N SER A 13 19.54 2.45 0.15
CA SER A 13 19.90 3.69 -0.51
C SER A 13 21.23 4.25 0.03
N PRO A 14 21.83 5.26 -0.62
CA PRO A 14 22.99 5.98 -0.08
C PRO A 14 22.74 6.64 1.30
N GLU A 15 21.47 6.84 1.67
CA GLU A 15 21.03 7.38 2.96
C GLU A 15 20.79 6.29 4.03
N GLY A 16 21.00 5.01 3.70
CA GLY A 16 20.71 3.89 4.60
C GLY A 16 19.23 3.49 4.70
N ARG A 17 18.39 3.94 3.76
CA ARG A 17 16.93 3.73 3.74
C ARG A 17 16.54 2.62 2.75
N LEU A 18 15.34 2.04 2.87
CA LEU A 18 14.83 1.01 1.95
C LEU A 18 13.67 1.57 1.11
N TYR A 19 13.97 2.15 -0.06
CA TYR A 19 12.97 2.86 -0.89
C TYR A 19 11.70 2.04 -1.18
N GLN A 20 11.81 0.73 -1.43
CA GLN A 20 10.65 -0.14 -1.66
C GLN A 20 9.72 -0.28 -0.44
N VAL A 21 10.25 -0.14 0.78
CA VAL A 21 9.43 -0.12 2.01
C VAL A 21 8.72 1.22 2.15
N GLU A 22 9.36 2.32 1.76
CA GLU A 22 8.78 3.66 1.77
C GLU A 22 7.67 3.79 0.71
N TYR A 23 7.89 3.26 -0.51
CA TYR A 23 6.84 3.17 -1.54
C TYR A 23 5.66 2.28 -1.11
N ALA A 24 5.92 1.22 -0.32
CA ALA A 24 4.87 0.41 0.26
C ALA A 24 4.08 1.15 1.35
N MET A 25 4.75 1.99 2.17
CA MET A 25 4.08 2.87 3.14
C MET A 25 3.24 3.96 2.46
N GLU A 26 3.72 4.56 1.37
CA GLU A 26 2.95 5.55 0.60
C GLU A 26 1.74 4.93 -0.09
N ALA A 27 1.88 3.71 -0.65
CA ALA A 27 0.75 2.95 -1.19
C ALA A 27 -0.32 2.61 -0.12
N ILE A 28 0.06 2.55 1.16
CA ILE A 28 -0.87 2.42 2.29
C ILE A 28 -1.46 3.77 2.69
N SER A 29 -0.71 4.88 2.60
CA SER A 29 -1.25 6.23 2.84
C SER A 29 -2.47 6.51 1.95
N HIS A 30 -2.44 6.03 0.70
CA HIS A 30 -3.54 6.18 -0.26
C HIS A 30 -4.66 5.12 -0.13
N ALA A 31 -4.57 4.18 0.82
CA ALA A 31 -5.61 3.18 1.07
C ALA A 31 -6.68 3.71 2.04
N GLY A 32 -7.93 3.21 1.93
CA GLY A 32 -9.03 3.69 2.79
C GLY A 32 -8.73 3.48 4.27
N THR A 33 -9.11 4.48 5.07
CA THR A 33 -8.86 4.67 6.51
C THR A 33 -9.26 3.45 7.36
N CYS A 34 -8.41 3.02 8.30
CA CYS A 34 -8.70 1.94 9.25
C CYS A 34 -8.15 2.32 10.64
N LEU A 35 -9.01 2.33 11.67
CA LEU A 35 -8.67 2.68 13.05
C LEU A 35 -8.94 1.53 14.02
N GLY A 36 -8.21 1.54 15.13
CA GLY A 36 -8.42 0.66 16.28
C GLY A 36 -8.41 1.45 17.57
N ILE A 37 -9.34 1.15 18.48
CA ILE A 37 -9.46 1.77 19.80
C ILE A 37 -9.65 0.66 20.84
N MET A 38 -8.76 0.61 21.83
CA MET A 38 -8.88 -0.28 22.99
C MET A 38 -9.72 0.41 24.08
N ALA A 39 -10.72 -0.32 24.59
CA ALA A 39 -11.54 0.03 25.75
C ALA A 39 -11.25 -0.94 26.90
N GLU A 40 -11.84 -0.70 28.07
CA GLU A 40 -11.70 -1.59 29.23
C GLU A 40 -12.42 -2.94 29.02
N ASP A 41 -13.59 -2.90 28.37
CA ASP A 41 -14.49 -4.04 28.19
C ASP A 41 -14.38 -4.71 26.81
N GLY A 42 -13.60 -4.15 25.88
CA GLY A 42 -13.35 -4.74 24.54
C GLY A 42 -12.35 -3.96 23.69
N VAL A 43 -12.14 -4.41 22.45
CA VAL A 43 -11.39 -3.68 21.41
C VAL A 43 -12.31 -3.41 20.22
N LEU A 44 -12.31 -2.16 19.76
CA LEU A 44 -13.05 -1.70 18.59
C LEU A 44 -12.13 -1.61 17.38
N LEU A 45 -12.55 -2.17 16.25
CA LEU A 45 -12.00 -1.88 14.92
C LEU A 45 -13.06 -1.16 14.09
N ALA A 46 -12.67 -0.13 13.36
CA ALA A 46 -13.52 0.53 12.37
C ALA A 46 -12.73 0.84 11.10
N ALA A 47 -13.37 0.69 9.94
CA ALA A 47 -12.73 0.82 8.63
C ALA A 47 -13.65 1.48 7.60
N GLU A 48 -13.07 2.31 6.74
CA GLU A 48 -13.69 2.91 5.58
C GLU A 48 -13.88 1.86 4.48
N LYS A 49 -15.12 1.55 4.12
CA LYS A 49 -15.45 0.78 2.91
C LYS A 49 -15.22 1.67 1.70
N ARG A 50 -14.33 1.26 0.78
CA ARG A 50 -13.95 2.11 -0.37
C ARG A 50 -14.78 1.78 -1.61
N ASN A 51 -15.10 0.51 -1.81
CA ASN A 51 -15.93 0.07 -2.92
C ASN A 51 -17.40 -0.01 -2.45
N VAL A 52 -18.15 1.09 -2.58
CA VAL A 52 -19.57 1.18 -2.20
C VAL A 52 -20.49 1.29 -3.42
N HIS A 53 -20.20 0.49 -4.45
CA HIS A 53 -21.02 0.46 -5.67
C HIS A 53 -22.20 -0.49 -5.50
N LYS A 54 -23.42 -0.03 -5.85
CA LYS A 54 -24.71 -0.75 -5.69
C LYS A 54 -24.90 -2.01 -6.58
N LEU A 55 -23.81 -2.60 -7.05
CA LEU A 55 -23.76 -3.86 -7.80
C LEU A 55 -22.81 -4.88 -7.14
N LEU A 56 -22.23 -4.53 -5.97
CA LEU A 56 -21.48 -5.46 -5.13
C LEU A 56 -22.45 -6.31 -4.33
N ASP A 57 -22.04 -7.54 -4.02
CA ASP A 57 -22.83 -8.47 -3.21
C ASP A 57 -22.35 -8.43 -1.76
N ASP A 58 -22.90 -7.47 -1.02
CA ASP A 58 -22.60 -7.25 0.40
C ASP A 58 -22.99 -8.45 1.29
N SER A 59 -23.70 -9.45 0.76
CA SER A 59 -24.07 -10.67 1.50
C SER A 59 -22.95 -11.74 1.52
N VAL A 60 -21.89 -11.57 0.72
CA VAL A 60 -20.84 -12.58 0.51
C VAL A 60 -19.45 -12.14 1.02
N LEU A 61 -19.20 -10.83 1.15
CA LEU A 61 -17.85 -10.29 1.37
C LEU A 61 -17.80 -9.16 2.42
N ASN A 62 -17.22 -9.44 3.60
CA ASN A 62 -16.65 -8.40 4.45
C ASN A 62 -15.42 -7.79 3.73
N GLU A 63 -15.35 -6.47 3.55
CA GLU A 63 -14.30 -5.85 2.73
C GLU A 63 -12.97 -5.78 3.49
N LYS A 64 -12.98 -5.55 4.81
CA LYS A 64 -11.76 -5.21 5.56
C LYS A 64 -11.53 -5.89 6.91
N ILE A 65 -12.56 -6.29 7.65
CA ILE A 65 -12.39 -6.90 8.98
C ILE A 65 -12.36 -8.42 8.84
N TYR A 66 -11.20 -9.02 9.11
CA TYR A 66 -10.95 -10.44 8.95
C TYR A 66 -10.72 -11.12 10.30
N ARG A 67 -11.58 -12.08 10.62
CA ARG A 67 -11.35 -13.01 11.73
C ARG A 67 -10.18 -13.94 11.44
N LEU A 68 -9.23 -14.03 12.38
CA LEU A 68 -8.02 -14.87 12.28
C LEU A 68 -8.12 -16.15 13.12
N SER A 69 -8.68 -16.04 14.32
CA SER A 69 -8.92 -17.15 15.26
C SER A 69 -10.28 -16.95 15.97
N ASN A 70 -10.48 -17.52 17.17
CA ASN A 70 -11.61 -17.14 18.02
C ASN A 70 -11.31 -15.93 18.91
N ASN A 71 -10.03 -15.67 19.18
CA ASN A 71 -9.57 -14.62 20.10
C ASN A 71 -8.87 -13.44 19.41
N ILE A 72 -8.63 -13.49 18.09
CA ILE A 72 -7.92 -12.47 17.31
C ILE A 72 -8.64 -12.21 15.98
N SER A 73 -8.76 -10.93 15.63
CA SER A 73 -9.19 -10.44 14.31
C SER A 73 -8.27 -9.29 13.87
N CYS A 74 -8.26 -8.97 12.57
CA CYS A 74 -7.48 -7.85 12.04
C CYS A 74 -8.26 -7.01 11.03
N THR A 75 -7.90 -5.73 10.90
CA THR A 75 -8.30 -4.88 9.77
C THR A 75 -7.08 -4.48 8.94
N VAL A 76 -7.31 -4.16 7.67
CA VAL A 76 -6.31 -4.08 6.60
C VAL A 76 -6.32 -2.71 5.94
N ALA A 77 -5.15 -2.10 5.77
CA ALA A 77 -4.95 -0.97 4.87
C ALA A 77 -3.78 -1.26 3.91
N GLY A 78 -3.99 -1.03 2.61
CA GLY A 78 -3.03 -1.31 1.55
C GLY A 78 -3.61 -2.21 0.46
N ILE A 79 -2.76 -3.04 -0.15
CA ILE A 79 -3.10 -3.92 -1.26
C ILE A 79 -3.85 -5.16 -0.76
N THR A 80 -5.13 -5.29 -1.11
CA THR A 80 -6.01 -6.38 -0.64
C THR A 80 -5.56 -7.78 -1.10
N SER A 81 -4.97 -7.91 -2.29
CA SER A 81 -4.44 -9.18 -2.78
C SER A 81 -3.22 -9.68 -1.99
N ASP A 82 -2.33 -8.78 -1.55
CA ASP A 82 -1.25 -9.10 -0.62
C ASP A 82 -1.82 -9.47 0.76
N ALA A 83 -2.83 -8.72 1.24
CA ALA A 83 -3.44 -8.95 2.53
C ALA A 83 -4.05 -10.36 2.65
N ASN A 84 -4.74 -10.82 1.60
CA ASN A 84 -5.29 -12.18 1.54
C ASN A 84 -4.23 -13.28 1.72
N VAL A 85 -2.99 -13.08 1.24
CA VAL A 85 -1.89 -14.02 1.49
C VAL A 85 -1.47 -13.99 2.96
N LEU A 86 -1.30 -12.80 3.53
CA LEU A 86 -0.91 -12.61 4.93
C LEU A 86 -1.97 -13.15 5.90
N ILE A 87 -3.26 -12.93 5.64
CA ILE A 87 -4.41 -13.44 6.41
C ILE A 87 -4.42 -14.98 6.42
N ASN A 88 -4.14 -15.62 5.29
CA ASN A 88 -4.09 -17.07 5.20
C ASN A 88 -2.88 -17.65 5.96
N HIS A 89 -1.73 -16.97 5.96
CA HIS A 89 -0.59 -17.33 6.81
C HIS A 89 -0.91 -17.19 8.31
N LEU A 90 -1.51 -16.05 8.72
CA LEU A 90 -1.95 -15.80 10.10
C LEU A 90 -2.92 -16.89 10.60
N ARG A 91 -3.96 -17.21 9.82
CA ARG A 91 -4.93 -18.27 10.11
C ARG A 91 -4.24 -19.64 10.26
N TRP A 92 -3.30 -19.96 9.37
CA TRP A 92 -2.55 -21.21 9.44
C TRP A 92 -1.68 -21.28 10.69
N TRP A 93 -0.92 -20.23 11.03
CA TRP A 93 -0.09 -20.20 12.23
C TRP A 93 -0.91 -20.32 13.52
N ALA A 94 -2.01 -19.57 13.65
CA ALA A 94 -2.89 -19.65 14.81
C ALA A 94 -3.48 -21.05 14.99
N ALA A 95 -3.96 -21.67 13.91
CA ALA A 95 -4.49 -23.04 13.93
C ALA A 95 -3.40 -24.09 14.24
N ASN A 96 -2.20 -23.96 13.67
CA ASN A 96 -1.06 -24.83 13.91
C ASN A 96 -0.49 -24.68 15.34
N TYR A 97 -0.52 -23.48 15.92
CA TYR A 97 -0.17 -23.25 17.33
C TYR A 97 -1.14 -24.01 18.24
N ARG A 98 -2.44 -23.80 18.04
CA ARG A 98 -3.50 -24.49 18.79
C ARG A 98 -3.41 -26.01 18.66
N LEU A 99 -3.10 -26.54 17.48
CA LEU A 99 -2.92 -27.97 17.26
C LEU A 99 -1.74 -28.55 18.04
N ARG A 100 -0.68 -27.75 18.31
CA ARG A 100 0.51 -28.19 19.05
C ARG A 100 0.38 -28.04 20.56
N PHE A 101 -0.21 -26.93 21.03
CA PHE A 101 -0.23 -26.55 22.43
C PHE A 101 -1.59 -26.73 23.12
N GLY A 102 -2.66 -27.00 22.37
CA GLY A 102 -4.02 -27.20 22.88
C GLY A 102 -4.78 -25.90 23.21
N GLU A 103 -4.12 -24.74 23.12
CA GLU A 103 -4.68 -23.43 23.47
C GLU A 103 -4.58 -22.40 22.34
N GLU A 104 -5.37 -21.33 22.43
CA GLU A 104 -5.35 -20.24 21.43
C GLU A 104 -4.03 -19.46 21.52
N MET A 105 -3.51 -19.01 20.37
CA MET A 105 -2.23 -18.31 20.29
C MET A 105 -2.29 -16.91 20.96
N PRO A 106 -1.25 -16.50 21.74
CA PRO A 106 -1.09 -15.12 22.21
C PRO A 106 -0.99 -14.12 21.05
N VAL A 107 -1.55 -12.92 21.20
CA VAL A 107 -1.67 -11.98 20.08
C VAL A 107 -0.31 -11.50 19.59
N GLU A 108 0.58 -11.15 20.52
CA GLU A 108 1.94 -10.69 20.22
C GLU A 108 2.76 -11.72 19.41
N GLN A 109 2.68 -13.00 19.79
CA GLN A 109 3.40 -14.08 19.08
C GLN A 109 2.91 -14.22 17.63
N LEU A 110 1.61 -14.08 17.39
CA LEU A 110 1.05 -14.16 16.05
C LEU A 110 1.47 -12.97 15.17
N VAL A 111 1.54 -11.77 15.74
CA VAL A 111 2.04 -10.57 15.04
C VAL A 111 3.53 -10.71 14.74
N GLN A 112 4.33 -11.19 15.71
CA GLN A 112 5.77 -11.37 15.56
C GLN A 112 6.10 -12.34 14.40
N GLU A 113 5.39 -13.46 14.25
CA GLU A 113 5.65 -14.40 13.16
C GLU A 113 5.33 -13.84 11.77
N LEU A 114 4.26 -13.04 11.63
CA LEU A 114 4.02 -12.33 10.36
C LEU A 114 5.10 -11.28 10.09
N CYS A 115 5.52 -10.56 11.12
CA CYS A 115 6.59 -9.57 11.03
C CYS A 115 7.93 -10.18 10.62
N ASN A 116 8.27 -11.38 11.12
CA ASN A 116 9.42 -12.16 10.67
C ASN A 116 9.36 -12.46 9.16
N GLU A 117 8.20 -12.89 8.63
CA GLU A 117 8.05 -13.20 7.20
C GLU A 117 7.96 -11.92 6.33
N LYS A 118 7.40 -10.81 6.83
CA LYS A 118 7.49 -9.49 6.17
C LYS A 118 8.95 -9.02 6.05
N GLN A 119 9.70 -9.03 7.16
CA GLN A 119 11.12 -8.66 7.21
C GLN A 119 12.01 -9.59 6.36
N ARG A 120 11.58 -10.84 6.12
CA ARG A 120 12.27 -11.74 5.20
C ARG A 120 12.28 -11.21 3.76
N PHE A 121 11.21 -10.55 3.31
CA PHE A 121 11.07 -10.01 1.95
C PHE A 121 11.80 -8.67 1.78
N THR A 122 11.94 -7.87 2.82
CA THR A 122 12.74 -6.62 2.80
C THR A 122 14.24 -6.90 2.81
N GLN A 123 14.69 -7.95 3.52
CA GLN A 123 16.10 -8.25 3.71
C GLN A 123 16.71 -9.14 2.61
N ARG A 124 15.94 -10.04 1.98
CA ARG A 124 16.49 -11.03 1.03
C ARG A 124 15.51 -11.53 -0.03
N GLY A 125 16.08 -11.99 -1.15
CA GLY A 125 15.36 -12.72 -2.19
C GLY A 125 14.86 -11.89 -3.38
N GLY A 126 15.17 -10.58 -3.43
CA GLY A 126 14.91 -9.74 -4.61
C GLY A 126 13.43 -9.59 -4.99
N LYS A 127 12.51 -9.73 -4.02
CA LYS A 127 11.08 -9.52 -4.19
C LYS A 127 10.69 -8.14 -3.68
N ARG A 128 9.58 -7.59 -4.17
CA ARG A 128 8.95 -6.42 -3.53
C ARG A 128 8.44 -6.80 -2.12
N PRO A 129 8.40 -5.87 -1.16
CA PRO A 129 7.69 -6.09 0.11
C PRO A 129 6.17 -6.20 -0.10
N PHE A 130 5.46 -6.61 0.95
CA PHE A 130 4.00 -6.60 1.00
C PHE A 130 3.49 -5.17 1.21
N GLY A 131 2.62 -4.68 0.33
CA GLY A 131 2.06 -3.33 0.38
C GLY A 131 0.91 -3.20 1.39
N VAL A 132 1.09 -3.70 2.62
CA VAL A 132 0.00 -3.82 3.61
C VAL A 132 0.45 -3.54 5.05
N SER A 133 -0.23 -2.59 5.70
CA SER A 133 -0.28 -2.48 7.16
C SER A 133 -1.54 -3.16 7.68
N LEU A 134 -1.44 -3.78 8.85
CA LEU A 134 -2.56 -4.43 9.54
C LEU A 134 -2.65 -3.93 10.97
N LEU A 135 -3.88 -3.72 11.44
CA LEU A 135 -4.18 -3.60 12.87
C LEU A 135 -4.77 -4.92 13.37
N TYR A 136 -4.29 -5.41 14.50
CA TYR A 136 -4.74 -6.64 15.14
C TYR A 136 -5.46 -6.29 16.44
N ALA A 137 -6.72 -6.69 16.56
CA ALA A 137 -7.45 -6.66 17.81
C ALA A 137 -7.55 -8.09 18.36
N GLY A 138 -7.23 -8.28 19.62
CA GLY A 138 -7.32 -9.60 20.24
C GLY A 138 -7.46 -9.58 21.75
N TRP A 139 -7.68 -10.77 22.30
CA TRP A 139 -7.62 -11.03 23.73
C TRP A 139 -6.73 -12.24 24.00
N ASP A 140 -5.87 -12.16 25.01
CA ASP A 140 -5.15 -13.31 25.55
C ASP A 140 -5.20 -13.40 27.09
N LYS A 141 -4.71 -14.53 27.61
CA LYS A 141 -4.70 -14.88 29.04
C LYS A 141 -3.61 -14.18 29.87
N HIS A 142 -2.72 -13.42 29.25
CA HIS A 142 -1.53 -12.83 29.88
C HIS A 142 -1.68 -11.31 30.06
N TYR A 143 -2.16 -10.63 29.03
CA TYR A 143 -2.27 -9.18 28.95
C TYR A 143 -3.71 -8.70 28.76
N GLY A 144 -4.66 -9.60 28.54
CA GLY A 144 -6.07 -9.25 28.32
C GLY A 144 -6.30 -8.73 26.91
N TYR A 145 -6.98 -7.60 26.78
CA TYR A 145 -7.21 -6.96 25.48
C TYR A 145 -5.93 -6.32 24.96
N GLN A 146 -5.65 -6.53 23.67
CA GLN A 146 -4.47 -6.01 22.99
C GLN A 146 -4.84 -5.46 21.61
N LEU A 147 -4.21 -4.32 21.25
CA LEU A 147 -4.25 -3.72 19.93
C LEU A 147 -2.81 -3.53 19.43
N TYR A 148 -2.49 -4.14 18.29
CA TYR A 148 -1.17 -4.03 17.64
C TYR A 148 -1.28 -3.48 16.22
N GLN A 149 -0.24 -2.82 15.74
CA GLN A 149 -0.04 -2.42 14.35
C GLN A 149 1.20 -3.13 13.78
N SER A 150 1.18 -3.54 12.51
CA SER A 150 2.37 -3.96 11.77
C SER A 150 2.46 -3.30 10.40
N ASP A 151 3.67 -2.95 9.97
CA ASP A 151 3.93 -2.19 8.73
C ASP A 151 4.67 -3.02 7.67
N PRO A 152 4.85 -2.56 6.41
CA PRO A 152 5.58 -3.29 5.36
C PRO A 152 7.04 -3.62 5.70
N SER A 153 7.65 -2.85 6.60
CA SER A 153 9.01 -3.06 7.09
C SER A 153 9.20 -4.35 7.88
N GLY A 154 8.12 -4.96 8.38
CA GLY A 154 8.18 -6.03 9.38
C GLY A 154 8.33 -5.52 10.81
N ASN A 155 8.33 -4.21 11.06
CA ASN A 155 8.15 -3.68 12.42
C ASN A 155 6.70 -3.88 12.88
N TYR A 156 6.51 -4.06 14.19
CA TYR A 156 5.21 -3.96 14.86
C TYR A 156 5.30 -3.13 16.14
N THR A 157 4.16 -2.60 16.57
CA THR A 157 4.04 -1.76 17.77
C THR A 157 2.67 -1.99 18.44
N GLY A 158 2.63 -1.97 19.77
CA GLY A 158 1.39 -2.02 20.56
C GLY A 158 0.82 -0.62 20.80
N TRP A 159 -0.51 -0.47 20.77
CA TRP A 159 -1.20 0.81 20.86
C TRP A 159 -2.42 0.75 21.79
N LYS A 160 -2.77 1.87 22.44
CA LYS A 160 -4.10 2.04 23.07
C LYS A 160 -5.16 2.47 22.04
N ALA A 161 -4.78 3.35 21.12
CA ALA A 161 -5.54 3.66 19.92
C ALA A 161 -4.56 4.05 18.79
N THR A 162 -4.89 3.70 17.54
CA THR A 162 -4.09 4.03 16.36
C THR A 162 -4.97 4.06 15.09
N CYS A 163 -4.44 4.62 14.00
CA CYS A 163 -5.06 4.67 12.69
C CYS A 163 -4.01 4.43 11.59
N ILE A 164 -4.39 3.74 10.53
CA ILE A 164 -3.60 3.50 9.31
C ILE A 164 -4.47 3.80 8.07
N GLY A 165 -3.82 4.04 6.92
CA GLY A 165 -4.51 4.45 5.69
C GLY A 165 -4.50 5.96 5.49
N ASN A 166 -5.50 6.45 4.74
CA ASN A 166 -5.67 7.87 4.43
C ASN A 166 -5.90 8.72 5.69
N ASN A 167 -5.42 9.97 5.65
CA ASN A 167 -5.54 10.98 6.72
C ASN A 167 -5.14 10.51 8.14
N HIS A 168 -4.38 9.41 8.27
CA HIS A 168 -4.05 8.79 9.57
C HIS A 168 -3.31 9.74 10.53
N ALA A 169 -2.50 10.68 10.02
CA ALA A 169 -1.82 11.68 10.84
C ALA A 169 -2.81 12.62 11.56
N ALA A 170 -3.89 13.02 10.88
CA ALA A 170 -4.97 13.80 11.48
C ALA A 170 -5.79 12.95 12.47
N ALA A 171 -6.09 11.69 12.08
CA ALA A 171 -6.80 10.73 12.94
C ALA A 171 -6.07 10.51 14.28
N VAL A 172 -4.76 10.25 14.24
CA VAL A 172 -3.91 10.07 15.42
C VAL A 172 -3.77 11.35 16.24
N SER A 173 -3.80 12.53 15.61
CA SER A 173 -3.81 13.82 16.33
C SER A 173 -5.11 14.00 17.14
N LEU A 174 -6.27 13.70 16.54
CA LEU A 174 -7.57 13.73 17.22
C LEU A 174 -7.65 12.68 18.34
N LEU A 175 -7.22 11.44 18.08
CA LEU A 175 -7.14 10.38 19.09
C LEU A 175 -6.28 10.80 20.29
N LYS A 176 -5.12 11.46 20.07
CA LYS A 176 -4.26 11.95 21.16
C LYS A 176 -4.89 13.05 22.03
N GLN A 177 -5.88 13.79 21.52
CA GLN A 177 -6.57 14.85 22.27
C GLN A 177 -7.80 14.32 23.03
N GLU A 178 -8.50 13.35 22.44
CA GLU A 178 -9.83 12.91 22.87
C GLU A 178 -9.81 11.55 23.60
N TYR A 179 -8.83 10.68 23.33
CA TYR A 179 -8.76 9.35 23.93
C TYR A 179 -8.50 9.41 25.44
N LYS A 180 -9.32 8.68 26.19
CA LYS A 180 -9.15 8.36 27.60
C LYS A 180 -9.38 6.85 27.77
N GLU A 181 -9.05 6.32 28.95
CA GLU A 181 -9.55 5.02 29.37
C GLU A 181 -11.07 5.15 29.54
N GLN A 182 -11.82 4.31 28.82
CA GLN A 182 -13.21 4.55 28.45
C GLN A 182 -13.94 3.24 28.15
N SER A 183 -15.28 3.31 28.18
CA SER A 183 -16.16 2.21 27.79
C SER A 183 -16.14 1.96 26.28
N LEU A 184 -16.54 0.76 25.86
CA LEU A 184 -16.76 0.43 24.46
C LEU A 184 -17.80 1.35 23.78
N GLU A 185 -18.83 1.79 24.50
CA GLU A 185 -19.82 2.72 23.92
C GLU A 185 -19.20 4.09 23.60
N ASP A 186 -18.29 4.56 24.46
CA ASP A 186 -17.61 5.85 24.25
C ASP A 186 -16.50 5.71 23.20
N ALA A 187 -15.84 4.56 23.14
CA ALA A 187 -14.96 4.20 22.02
C ALA A 187 -15.71 4.16 20.67
N LYS A 188 -16.95 3.64 20.61
CA LYS A 188 -17.82 3.72 19.41
C LYS A 188 -18.09 5.17 19.00
N LYS A 189 -18.48 6.03 19.96
CA LYS A 189 -18.75 7.47 19.75
C LYS A 189 -17.48 8.21 19.28
N LEU A 190 -16.32 7.88 19.86
CA LEU A 190 -15.01 8.44 19.46
C LEU A 190 -14.59 7.99 18.05
N ALA A 191 -14.78 6.72 17.69
CA ALA A 191 -14.49 6.22 16.35
C ALA A 191 -15.30 6.97 15.28
N ILE A 192 -16.60 7.17 15.50
CA ILE A 192 -17.46 7.98 14.61
C ILE A 192 -16.97 9.44 14.53
N LYS A 193 -16.61 10.05 15.67
CA LYS A 193 -16.08 11.43 15.73
C LYS A 193 -14.73 11.60 15.00
N VAL A 194 -13.89 10.57 15.00
CA VAL A 194 -12.64 10.56 14.23
C VAL A 194 -12.94 10.40 12.74
N LEU A 195 -13.72 9.38 12.35
CA LEU A 195 -14.07 9.14 10.94
C LEU A 195 -14.79 10.33 10.29
N TRP A 196 -15.69 10.99 11.01
CA TRP A 196 -16.38 12.22 10.57
C TRP A 196 -15.42 13.37 10.23
N LYS A 197 -14.24 13.42 10.87
CA LYS A 197 -13.22 14.46 10.65
C LYS A 197 -12.07 14.04 9.74
N THR A 198 -11.96 12.75 9.41
CA THR A 198 -10.86 12.22 8.56
C THR A 198 -11.30 11.76 7.19
N LEU A 199 -12.61 11.58 6.97
CA LEU A 199 -13.17 11.21 5.67
C LEU A 199 -13.61 12.47 4.90
N ASP A 200 -13.14 12.61 3.66
CA ASP A 200 -13.42 13.77 2.80
C ASP A 200 -14.87 13.81 2.26
N VAL A 201 -15.69 12.82 2.62
CA VAL A 201 -17.08 12.67 2.14
C VAL A 201 -18.00 12.38 3.33
N LYS A 202 -19.23 12.93 3.28
CA LYS A 202 -20.28 12.71 4.28
C LYS A 202 -20.38 11.25 4.72
N LEU A 203 -20.46 11.07 6.03
CA LEU A 203 -20.51 9.77 6.70
C LEU A 203 -21.85 9.08 6.45
N ALA A 204 -21.82 7.76 6.20
CA ALA A 204 -22.98 6.93 5.96
C ALA A 204 -22.71 5.49 6.42
N SER A 205 -23.75 4.74 6.80
CA SER A 205 -23.68 3.32 7.17
C SER A 205 -22.99 2.48 6.11
N GLU A 206 -23.41 2.60 4.85
CA GLU A 206 -22.83 1.95 3.66
C GLU A 206 -21.29 2.09 3.55
N LYS A 207 -20.71 3.15 4.12
CA LYS A 207 -19.28 3.49 4.02
C LYS A 207 -18.40 3.03 5.18
N ILE A 208 -18.97 2.40 6.22
CA ILE A 208 -18.21 1.96 7.39
C ILE A 208 -18.38 0.46 7.59
N GLU A 209 -17.29 -0.20 7.96
CA GLU A 209 -17.28 -1.53 8.59
C GLU A 209 -16.83 -1.31 10.04
N MET A 210 -17.59 -1.77 11.03
CA MET A 210 -17.22 -1.61 12.45
C MET A 210 -17.49 -2.92 13.20
N ALA A 211 -16.48 -3.39 13.93
CA ALA A 211 -16.57 -4.63 14.70
C ALA A 211 -15.98 -4.48 16.10
N VAL A 212 -16.63 -5.15 17.05
CA VAL A 212 -16.28 -5.18 18.47
C VAL A 212 -15.76 -6.56 18.81
N LEU A 213 -14.55 -6.65 19.35
CA LEU A 213 -14.04 -7.85 20.00
C LEU A 213 -14.21 -7.70 21.52
N LYS A 214 -15.09 -8.51 22.12
CA LYS A 214 -15.37 -8.49 23.57
C LYS A 214 -15.51 -9.89 24.14
N ARG A 215 -15.52 -10.00 25.46
CA ARG A 215 -15.59 -11.27 26.20
C ARG A 215 -16.98 -11.50 26.80
N LYS A 216 -17.62 -12.60 26.44
CA LYS A 216 -18.89 -13.09 27.03
C LYS A 216 -18.66 -14.50 27.57
N ASP A 217 -19.05 -14.76 28.82
CA ASP A 217 -19.01 -16.10 29.43
C ASP A 217 -17.66 -16.83 29.30
N GLY A 218 -16.56 -16.08 29.45
CA GLY A 218 -15.19 -16.59 29.31
C GLY A 218 -14.73 -16.84 27.87
N LYS A 219 -15.56 -16.62 26.86
CA LYS A 219 -15.24 -16.73 25.43
C LYS A 219 -15.11 -15.36 24.79
N THR A 220 -14.19 -15.23 23.84
CA THR A 220 -14.08 -14.03 23.00
C THR A 220 -15.09 -14.13 21.85
N VAL A 221 -15.80 -13.03 21.59
CA VAL A 221 -16.80 -12.90 20.52
C VAL A 221 -16.47 -11.66 19.71
N LEU A 222 -16.47 -11.80 18.39
CA LEU A 222 -16.49 -10.68 17.45
C LEU A 222 -17.96 -10.39 17.11
N GLU A 223 -18.41 -9.17 17.37
CA GLU A 223 -19.73 -8.66 17.00
C GLU A 223 -19.55 -7.50 16.02
N GLU A 224 -19.91 -7.74 14.76
CA GLU A 224 -20.00 -6.71 13.72
C GLU A 224 -21.29 -5.90 13.91
N LEU A 225 -21.19 -4.58 13.83
CA LEU A 225 -22.35 -3.69 13.99
C LEU A 225 -23.22 -3.72 12.74
N THR A 226 -24.54 -3.78 12.92
CA THR A 226 -25.48 -3.64 11.80
C THR A 226 -25.59 -2.19 11.34
N ASP A 227 -25.97 -1.97 10.07
CA ASP A 227 -26.11 -0.63 9.47
C ASP A 227 -27.03 0.29 10.29
N LYS A 228 -28.05 -0.29 10.93
CA LYS A 228 -29.00 0.41 11.83
C LYS A 228 -28.34 0.94 13.11
N GLU A 229 -27.38 0.20 13.68
CA GLU A 229 -26.59 0.68 14.82
C GLU A 229 -25.59 1.76 14.40
N LEU A 230 -25.03 1.66 13.18
CA LEU A 230 -24.18 2.70 12.62
C LEU A 230 -24.99 3.98 12.35
N GLU A 231 -26.20 3.87 11.80
CA GLU A 231 -27.10 5.00 11.58
C GLU A 231 -27.49 5.73 12.86
N THR A 232 -27.80 5.02 13.96
CA THR A 232 -28.11 5.69 15.23
C THR A 232 -26.89 6.40 15.81
N LEU A 233 -25.70 5.80 15.74
CA LEU A 233 -24.45 6.43 16.21
C LEU A 233 -24.05 7.66 15.36
N ILE A 234 -24.26 7.62 14.04
CA ILE A 234 -24.03 8.76 13.14
C ILE A 234 -25.04 9.88 13.44
N ALA A 235 -26.33 9.56 13.59
CA ALA A 235 -27.37 10.55 13.92
C ALA A 235 -27.15 11.20 15.30
N GLU A 236 -26.70 10.44 16.30
CA GLU A 236 -26.27 10.97 17.59
C GLU A 236 -25.10 11.96 17.46
N HIS A 237 -24.11 11.65 16.61
CA HIS A 237 -22.97 12.53 16.40
C HIS A 237 -23.37 13.81 15.66
N GLU A 238 -24.17 13.70 14.59
CA GLU A 238 -24.72 14.87 13.88
C GLU A 238 -25.50 15.80 14.81
N LYS A 239 -26.29 15.25 15.74
CA LYS A 239 -27.04 16.06 16.71
C LYS A 239 -26.10 16.80 17.66
N LYS A 240 -25.04 16.15 18.13
CA LYS A 240 -24.03 16.73 19.02
C LYS A 240 -23.19 17.81 18.35
N GLU A 241 -22.79 17.64 17.08
CA GLU A 241 -22.09 18.71 16.34
C GLU A 241 -23.03 19.91 16.09
N LYS A 242 -24.31 19.72 15.73
CA LYS A 242 -25.29 20.83 15.60
C LYS A 242 -25.57 21.55 16.93
N GLU A 243 -25.59 20.82 18.04
CA GLU A 243 -25.66 21.40 19.39
C GLU A 243 -24.38 22.18 19.75
N ALA A 244 -23.21 21.72 19.33
CA ALA A 244 -21.95 22.43 19.50
C ALA A 244 -21.84 23.67 18.60
N GLU A 245 -22.28 23.61 17.34
CA GLU A 245 -22.36 24.74 16.40
C GLU A 245 -23.29 25.83 16.96
N THR A 246 -24.51 25.46 17.38
CA THR A 246 -25.46 26.43 17.98
C THR A 246 -25.11 26.88 19.41
N MET A 247 -24.06 26.30 20.02
CA MET A 247 -23.37 26.87 21.20
C MET A 247 -22.21 27.79 20.79
N ALA A 248 -21.46 27.46 19.74
CA ALA A 248 -20.37 28.26 19.21
C ALA A 248 -20.86 29.59 18.59
N GLU A 249 -22.00 29.57 17.89
CA GLU A 249 -22.70 30.79 17.43
C GLU A 249 -23.17 31.69 18.58
N LYS A 250 -23.28 31.14 19.81
CA LYS A 250 -23.61 31.88 21.04
C LYS A 250 -22.39 32.26 21.86
N MET A 251 -21.17 31.91 21.43
CA MET A 251 -19.95 32.42 22.05
C MET A 251 -19.65 33.82 21.52
N PRO A 252 -19.33 34.80 22.38
CA PRO A 252 -18.97 36.14 21.96
C PRO A 252 -17.73 36.11 21.05
N THR A 253 -17.79 36.83 19.94
CA THR A 253 -16.77 36.85 18.90
C THR A 253 -15.46 37.48 19.41
N PRO A 254 -14.32 37.29 18.70
CA PRO A 254 -13.05 37.91 19.10
C PRO A 254 -13.09 39.45 19.18
N SER A 255 -14.05 40.10 18.50
CA SER A 255 -14.34 41.53 18.63
C SER A 255 -14.91 41.84 20.01
N ASP A 256 -16.02 41.17 20.36
CA ASP A 256 -16.77 41.38 21.60
C ASP A 256 -15.92 41.04 22.84
N GLN A 257 -15.02 40.05 22.73
CA GLN A 257 -14.03 39.75 23.77
C GLN A 257 -12.97 40.86 23.93
N THR A 258 -12.58 41.52 22.84
CA THR A 258 -11.62 42.64 22.88
C THR A 258 -12.26 43.88 23.50
N GLU A 259 -13.53 44.17 23.19
CA GLU A 259 -14.30 45.25 23.80
C GLU A 259 -14.59 44.98 25.29
N LEU A 260 -15.02 43.77 25.65
CA LEU A 260 -15.24 43.40 27.04
C LEU A 260 -13.95 43.47 27.88
N ALA A 261 -12.78 43.19 27.28
CA ALA A 261 -11.49 43.38 27.91
C ALA A 261 -11.15 44.88 28.09
N PHE A 262 -11.41 45.71 27.07
CA PHE A 262 -11.24 47.16 27.12
C PHE A 262 -12.12 47.77 28.23
N LEU A 263 -13.42 47.49 28.26
CA LEU A 263 -14.36 48.00 29.27
C LEU A 263 -13.97 47.60 30.69
N ARG A 264 -13.58 46.33 30.92
CA ARG A 264 -13.13 45.86 32.24
C ARG A 264 -11.84 46.55 32.71
N LEU A 265 -10.89 46.78 31.79
CA LEU A 265 -9.67 47.50 32.10
C LEU A 265 -9.96 48.99 32.37
N LEU A 266 -10.86 49.59 31.59
CA LEU A 266 -11.27 50.99 31.70
C LEU A 266 -11.94 51.28 33.04
N GLU A 267 -12.92 50.46 33.46
CA GLU A 267 -13.56 50.59 34.78
C GLU A 267 -12.55 50.39 35.92
N ARG A 268 -11.61 49.44 35.78
CA ARG A 268 -10.51 49.24 36.74
C ARG A 268 -9.57 50.45 36.80
N THR A 269 -9.31 51.14 35.70
CA THR A 269 -8.52 52.39 35.71
C THR A 269 -9.28 53.57 36.32
N LYS A 270 -10.59 53.70 36.07
CA LYS A 270 -11.42 54.73 36.72
C LYS A 270 -11.35 54.61 38.26
N LYS A 271 -11.43 53.38 38.80
CA LYS A 271 -11.27 53.08 40.25
C LYS A 271 -9.84 53.27 40.80
N LEU A 272 -8.84 53.51 39.94
CA LEU A 272 -7.49 53.92 40.37
C LEU A 272 -7.33 55.44 40.42
N CYS A 273 -8.22 56.21 39.76
CA CYS A 273 -8.22 57.66 39.80
C CYS A 273 -8.72 58.24 41.15
N ASP A 274 -9.37 57.43 41.99
CA ASP A 274 -9.75 57.84 43.36
C ASP A 274 -8.53 58.23 44.22
N ASN A 275 -7.33 57.76 43.87
CA ASN A 275 -6.06 58.12 44.51
C ASN A 275 -4.96 58.35 43.44
N VAL A 276 -5.08 59.45 42.68
CA VAL A 276 -4.22 59.72 41.51
C VAL A 276 -2.73 59.79 41.86
N GLU A 277 -2.33 60.53 42.90
CA GLU A 277 -0.91 60.85 43.13
C GLU A 277 -0.05 59.62 43.48
N THR A 278 -0.61 58.64 44.19
CA THR A 278 0.09 57.38 44.53
C THR A 278 0.01 56.32 43.43
N ASN A 279 -0.87 56.50 42.43
CA ASN A 279 -1.11 55.53 41.37
C ASN A 279 -0.80 56.05 39.95
N ALA A 280 -0.29 57.27 39.80
CA ALA A 280 -0.10 57.94 38.51
C ALA A 280 0.63 57.08 37.45
N HIS A 281 1.76 56.43 37.82
CA HIS A 281 2.48 55.49 36.96
C HIS A 281 1.64 54.28 36.51
N LYS A 282 0.76 53.77 37.38
CA LYS A 282 -0.14 52.63 37.07
C LYS A 282 -1.25 53.06 36.11
N ILE A 283 -1.80 54.25 36.32
CA ILE A 283 -2.83 54.85 35.44
C ILE A 283 -2.22 55.10 34.05
N GLN A 284 -1.01 55.65 33.97
CA GLN A 284 -0.29 55.86 32.71
C GLN A 284 -0.02 54.53 31.96
N ALA A 285 0.47 53.50 32.66
CA ALA A 285 0.74 52.19 32.06
C ALA A 285 -0.55 51.51 31.53
N ALA A 286 -1.64 51.59 32.30
CA ALA A 286 -2.92 51.02 31.88
C ALA A 286 -3.60 51.83 30.76
N ALA A 287 -3.40 53.14 30.68
CA ALA A 287 -3.85 53.96 29.55
C ALA A 287 -3.18 53.51 28.24
N GLY A 288 -1.88 53.21 28.24
CA GLY A 288 -1.21 52.64 27.06
C GLY A 288 -1.72 51.26 26.65
N GLN A 289 -2.16 50.42 27.60
CA GLN A 289 -2.82 49.14 27.31
C GLN A 289 -4.22 49.32 26.72
N LEU A 290 -4.99 50.29 27.21
CA LEU A 290 -6.30 50.68 26.66
C LEU A 290 -6.16 51.23 25.23
N GLU A 291 -5.13 52.05 24.96
CA GLU A 291 -4.84 52.58 23.62
C GLU A 291 -4.51 51.48 22.61
N ALA A 292 -3.72 50.47 23.01
CA ALA A 292 -3.44 49.31 22.17
C ALA A 292 -4.69 48.46 21.88
N LEU A 293 -5.60 48.30 22.84
CA LEU A 293 -6.88 47.62 22.63
C LEU A 293 -7.83 48.43 21.74
N LEU A 294 -7.89 49.75 21.91
CA LEU A 294 -8.73 50.66 21.11
C LEU A 294 -8.30 50.67 19.63
N ASN A 295 -7.00 50.73 19.36
CA ASN A 295 -6.46 50.62 18.00
C ASN A 295 -6.81 49.27 17.36
N LYS A 296 -6.75 48.17 18.13
CA LYS A 296 -7.16 46.84 17.66
C LYS A 296 -8.67 46.74 17.38
N MET A 297 -9.51 47.47 18.12
CA MET A 297 -10.95 47.57 17.81
C MET A 297 -11.22 48.39 16.54
N HIS A 298 -10.44 49.44 16.28
CA HIS A 298 -10.47 50.17 15.01
C HIS A 298 -10.07 49.29 13.82
N GLU A 299 -9.02 48.46 13.94
CA GLU A 299 -8.62 47.51 12.89
C GLU A 299 -9.69 46.44 12.59
N LEU A 300 -10.47 46.03 13.60
CA LEU A 300 -11.57 45.06 13.46
C LEU A 300 -12.87 45.69 12.90
N ASN A 301 -12.94 47.01 12.79
CA ASN A 301 -13.85 47.76 11.92
C ASN A 301 -15.36 47.42 12.06
N LYS A 302 -15.86 47.32 13.31
CA LYS A 302 -17.23 46.82 13.57
C LYS A 302 -18.08 47.56 14.63
N ALA A 303 -17.51 48.42 15.47
CA ALA A 303 -18.27 49.20 16.46
C ALA A 303 -18.88 50.46 15.82
N GLU A 304 -20.00 50.95 16.36
CA GLU A 304 -20.60 52.20 15.86
C GLU A 304 -19.65 53.38 16.07
N SER A 305 -19.60 54.30 15.10
CA SER A 305 -18.66 55.42 15.10
C SER A 305 -18.79 56.35 16.31
N ASN A 306 -19.96 56.36 16.97
CA ASN A 306 -20.22 57.11 18.18
C ASN A 306 -19.52 56.51 19.42
N GLU A 307 -19.49 55.18 19.56
CA GLU A 307 -18.97 54.49 20.75
C GLU A 307 -17.44 54.52 20.79
N LEU A 308 -16.78 54.25 19.66
CA LEU A 308 -15.32 54.41 19.54
C LEU A 308 -14.88 55.86 19.83
N VAL A 309 -15.68 56.86 19.42
CA VAL A 309 -15.44 58.28 19.75
C VAL A 309 -15.62 58.54 21.25
N GLN A 310 -16.57 57.89 21.93
CA GLN A 310 -16.71 57.97 23.39
C GLN A 310 -15.53 57.33 24.12
N TYR A 311 -15.13 56.11 23.75
CA TYR A 311 -13.96 55.42 24.29
C TYR A 311 -12.67 56.23 24.09
N THR A 312 -12.50 56.85 22.92
CA THR A 312 -11.37 57.76 22.63
C THR A 312 -11.36 59.00 23.54
N ARG A 313 -12.53 59.56 23.89
CA ARG A 313 -12.64 60.70 24.83
C ARG A 313 -12.20 60.30 26.24
N GLU A 314 -12.72 59.19 26.76
CA GLU A 314 -12.39 58.73 28.12
C GLU A 314 -10.90 58.35 28.27
N LEU A 315 -10.33 57.68 27.27
CA LEU A 315 -8.89 57.39 27.20
C LEU A 315 -8.06 58.69 27.31
N ASN A 316 -8.42 59.72 26.55
CA ASN A 316 -7.70 60.99 26.55
C ASN A 316 -7.82 61.73 27.89
N GLN A 317 -8.98 61.67 28.56
CA GLN A 317 -9.15 62.22 29.91
C GLN A 317 -8.22 61.53 30.91
N LEU A 318 -8.20 60.18 30.95
CA LEU A 318 -7.31 59.40 31.82
C LEU A 318 -5.83 59.71 31.54
N ARG A 319 -5.45 59.84 30.26
CA ARG A 319 -4.09 60.21 29.86
C ARG A 319 -3.68 61.58 30.41
N ILE A 320 -4.53 62.61 30.26
CA ILE A 320 -4.24 63.96 30.76
C ILE A 320 -4.17 63.97 32.29
N ILE A 321 -5.09 63.29 32.98
CA ILE A 321 -5.06 63.15 34.45
C ILE A 321 -3.73 62.54 34.93
N SER A 322 -3.23 61.49 34.26
CA SER A 322 -1.93 60.90 34.59
C SER A 322 -0.75 61.86 34.32
N GLN A 323 -0.78 62.61 33.20
CA GLN A 323 0.27 63.55 32.82
C GLN A 323 0.37 64.77 33.76
N VAL A 324 -0.76 65.24 34.30
CA VAL A 324 -0.79 66.30 35.34
C VAL A 324 -0.25 65.77 36.67
N ALA A 325 -0.68 64.58 37.09
CA ALA A 325 -0.31 64.02 38.40
C ALA A 325 1.21 63.79 38.56
N MET A 326 1.92 63.47 37.48
CA MET A 326 3.35 63.14 37.50
C MET A 326 4.29 64.37 37.54
N GLN A 327 3.77 65.60 37.55
CA GLN A 327 4.60 66.81 37.50
C GLN A 327 5.07 67.27 38.88
N LYS A 328 6.37 67.56 39.00
CA LYS A 328 7.04 67.87 40.28
C LYS A 328 6.89 69.33 40.75
N SER A 329 6.39 70.25 39.92
CA SER A 329 6.11 71.65 40.30
C SER A 329 4.60 71.93 40.25
N ALA A 330 4.10 72.64 41.26
CA ALA A 330 2.70 73.06 41.35
C ALA A 330 2.29 74.02 40.22
N GLU A 331 3.19 74.92 39.80
CA GLU A 331 2.96 75.86 38.70
C GLU A 331 2.73 75.12 37.38
N ASN A 332 3.51 74.06 37.13
CA ASN A 332 3.37 73.25 35.93
C ASN A 332 2.09 72.38 35.97
N LYS A 333 1.69 71.87 37.15
CA LYS A 333 0.37 71.22 37.34
C LYS A 333 -0.76 72.17 36.93
N LEU A 334 -0.74 73.42 37.40
CA LEU A 334 -1.72 74.45 37.05
C LEU A 334 -1.77 74.74 35.54
N GLN A 335 -0.62 75.05 34.91
CA GLN A 335 -0.54 75.32 33.47
C GLN A 335 -0.99 74.16 32.56
N GLN A 336 -1.04 72.92 33.09
CA GLN A 336 -1.52 71.75 32.34
C GLN A 336 -3.02 71.50 32.56
N ILE A 337 -3.55 71.83 33.75
CA ILE A 337 -4.99 71.83 34.02
C ILE A 337 -5.70 72.87 33.13
N GLU A 338 -5.11 74.04 32.92
CA GLU A 338 -5.63 75.07 32.02
C GLU A 338 -5.65 74.66 30.53
N ARG A 339 -4.88 73.64 30.14
CA ARG A 339 -4.87 73.09 28.77
C ARG A 339 -5.95 72.04 28.54
N ILE A 340 -6.73 71.67 29.56
CA ILE A 340 -7.90 70.80 29.40
C ILE A 340 -8.99 71.59 28.64
N PRO A 341 -9.47 71.13 27.48
CA PRO A 341 -10.55 71.80 26.77
C PRO A 341 -11.82 71.82 27.62
N LYS A 342 -12.32 73.03 27.95
CA LYS A 342 -13.67 73.19 28.51
C LYS A 342 -14.68 72.66 27.48
N LEU A 343 -15.71 71.95 27.97
CA LEU A 343 -16.55 71.07 27.13
C LEU A 343 -17.18 71.77 25.93
N PHE A 344 -17.22 71.06 24.80
CA PHE A 344 -18.12 71.36 23.69
C PHE A 344 -19.59 71.26 24.16
N PRO A 345 -20.51 72.06 23.59
CA PRO A 345 -21.83 72.31 24.20
C PRO A 345 -22.73 71.06 24.27
N LEU A 346 -23.35 70.88 25.43
CA LEU A 346 -24.52 70.01 25.59
C LEU A 346 -25.73 70.63 24.88
N LEU A 347 -26.47 69.82 24.12
CA LEU A 347 -27.74 70.24 23.52
C LEU A 347 -28.83 70.29 24.61
N ASN A 348 -29.33 71.50 24.86
CA ASN A 348 -30.55 71.91 25.60
C ASN A 348 -31.31 70.83 26.40
N GLY A 349 -31.24 70.92 27.73
CA GLY A 349 -32.03 70.10 28.68
C GLY A 349 -32.87 70.87 29.73
N GLY A 350 -32.67 72.19 29.88
CA GLY A 350 -33.48 73.08 30.75
C GLY A 350 -33.13 73.11 32.25
N GLY A 351 -33.40 74.25 32.93
CA GLY A 351 -33.44 74.34 34.39
C GLY A 351 -32.51 75.37 35.09
N LYS A 352 -32.95 76.66 35.12
CA LYS A 352 -32.90 77.67 36.23
C LYS A 352 -31.74 77.70 37.28
N GLU A 353 -31.31 78.95 37.60
CA GLU A 353 -30.93 79.48 38.95
C GLU A 353 -29.66 78.92 39.68
N THR A 354 -28.76 79.69 40.34
CA THR A 354 -28.45 81.15 40.40
C THR A 354 -27.00 81.39 40.93
N GLU A 355 -26.65 82.67 41.17
CA GLU A 355 -25.56 83.34 41.94
C GLU A 355 -25.14 82.70 43.30
N GLU A 356 -24.05 83.05 44.04
CA GLU A 356 -23.09 84.18 43.98
C GLU A 356 -21.69 83.88 44.66
N LYS A 357 -20.93 84.96 44.96
CA LYS A 357 -19.58 85.24 45.57
C LYS A 357 -19.22 84.50 46.91
N GLU A 358 -18.11 84.74 47.65
CA GLU A 358 -17.21 85.92 47.80
C GLU A 358 -15.79 85.60 48.35
N GLU A 359 -14.94 86.63 48.46
CA GLU A 359 -13.50 86.61 48.83
C GLU A 359 -13.23 86.73 50.35
N GLU A 360 -12.00 86.48 50.83
CA GLU A 360 -11.17 87.53 51.49
C GLU A 360 -9.80 87.07 52.08
N ILE A 361 -8.84 88.00 52.04
CA ILE A 361 -7.70 88.26 52.97
C ILE A 361 -6.58 87.19 53.15
N GLY A 362 -5.35 87.69 53.36
CA GLY A 362 -4.16 86.91 53.71
C GLY A 362 -3.19 87.64 54.65
N GLU A 363 -1.91 87.21 54.62
CA GLU A 363 -0.76 87.65 55.44
C GLU A 363 -0.77 87.30 56.95
N GLN A 364 0.19 86.44 57.36
CA GLN A 364 1.19 86.87 58.34
C GLN A 364 2.52 86.07 58.26
N LEU A 365 3.60 86.84 58.17
CA LEU A 365 5.02 86.56 58.40
C LEU A 365 5.62 85.13 58.31
N GLN A 366 6.50 85.02 57.31
CA GLN A 366 7.76 84.28 57.30
C GLN A 366 8.48 84.22 58.67
N SER A 367 8.67 83.01 59.23
CA SER A 367 9.64 82.76 60.33
C SER A 367 10.14 81.31 60.45
N SER A 368 9.87 80.43 59.46
CA SER A 368 10.17 78.99 59.54
C SER A 368 11.23 78.48 58.55
N ASN A 369 11.85 79.36 57.76
CA ASN A 369 12.71 78.95 56.63
C ASN A 369 14.18 78.67 57.02
N GLU A 370 14.72 79.28 58.07
CA GLU A 370 16.13 79.06 58.46
C GLU A 370 16.38 77.68 59.10
N ILE A 371 15.42 77.17 59.87
CA ILE A 371 15.55 75.86 60.56
C ILE A 371 15.55 74.69 59.56
N LYS A 372 14.84 74.82 58.42
CA LYS A 372 14.80 73.77 57.38
C LYS A 372 16.07 73.68 56.53
N LEU A 373 16.86 74.75 56.44
CA LEU A 373 18.05 74.77 55.57
C LEU A 373 19.20 73.90 56.12
N LYS A 374 19.31 73.80 57.45
CA LYS A 374 20.43 73.14 58.15
C LYS A 374 20.45 71.61 58.05
N ASN A 375 19.31 70.98 57.76
CA ASN A 375 19.19 69.52 57.71
C ASN A 375 19.38 68.93 56.29
N LYS A 376 19.39 69.76 55.24
CA LYS A 376 19.50 69.29 53.85
C LYS A 376 20.94 68.93 53.46
N THR A 377 21.92 69.72 53.91
CA THR A 377 23.34 69.54 53.56
C THR A 377 23.96 68.28 54.17
N ILE A 378 23.52 67.85 55.36
CA ILE A 378 24.00 66.63 56.01
C ILE A 378 23.59 65.40 55.19
N TYR A 379 22.31 65.32 54.81
CA TYR A 379 21.75 64.25 53.98
C TYR A 379 22.41 64.16 52.59
N GLU A 380 22.82 65.31 52.03
CA GLU A 380 23.54 65.38 50.75
C GLU A 380 25.03 64.97 50.84
N GLN A 381 25.60 64.84 52.05
CA GLN A 381 26.94 64.26 52.26
C GLN A 381 26.88 62.75 52.53
N GLU A 382 25.99 62.28 53.41
CA GLU A 382 25.87 60.85 53.72
C GLU A 382 25.56 60.01 52.46
N LEU A 383 24.65 60.48 51.61
CA LEU A 383 24.30 59.85 50.34
C LEU A 383 25.47 59.83 49.32
N ARG A 384 26.50 60.67 49.53
CA ARG A 384 27.66 60.79 48.64
C ARG A 384 28.72 59.74 48.96
N ASP A 385 28.95 59.47 50.24
CA ASP A 385 29.91 58.46 50.69
C ASP A 385 29.39 57.04 50.45
N GLU A 386 28.07 56.82 50.58
CA GLU A 386 27.42 55.54 50.23
C GLU A 386 27.56 55.20 48.72
N LEU A 387 27.63 56.22 47.87
CA LEU A 387 27.84 56.07 46.42
C LEU A 387 29.30 55.78 46.06
N PHE A 388 30.27 56.34 46.78
CA PHE A 388 31.69 56.09 46.50
C PHE A 388 32.12 54.65 46.79
N HIS A 389 31.51 53.99 47.79
CA HIS A 389 31.90 52.63 48.17
C HIS A 389 31.54 51.55 47.14
N ARG A 390 30.58 51.79 46.24
CA ARG A 390 30.15 50.82 45.21
C ARG A 390 31.02 50.84 43.93
N ILE A 391 31.92 51.81 43.77
CA ILE A 391 32.65 52.05 42.51
C ILE A 391 33.96 51.23 42.40
N HIS A 392 34.22 50.29 43.32
CA HIS A 392 35.42 49.43 43.30
C HIS A 392 35.19 47.91 43.37
N GLN A 393 33.94 47.46 43.31
CA GLN A 393 33.61 46.10 42.88
C GLN A 393 32.63 46.21 41.72
N ASP A 394 33.13 46.00 40.49
CA ASP A 394 32.48 45.20 39.42
C ASP A 394 33.21 45.34 38.09
N LYS A 395 34.24 44.50 37.92
CA LYS A 395 34.94 44.25 36.64
C LYS A 395 34.83 42.79 36.20
N LYS A 396 33.73 42.13 36.59
CA LYS A 396 33.37 40.77 36.15
C LYS A 396 31.95 40.65 35.59
N GLU A 397 30.95 41.32 36.17
CA GLU A 397 29.57 41.23 35.67
C GLU A 397 29.36 41.97 34.33
N ILE A 398 29.89 43.18 34.17
CA ILE A 398 29.79 43.98 32.92
C ILE A 398 30.18 43.15 31.67
N LYS A 399 31.23 42.33 31.78
CA LYS A 399 31.74 41.50 30.66
C LYS A 399 30.92 40.23 30.42
N HIS A 400 30.03 39.87 31.35
CA HIS A 400 29.03 38.82 31.15
C HIS A 400 27.77 39.40 30.51
N ASP A 401 27.32 40.57 30.94
CA ASP A 401 26.15 41.27 30.39
C ASP A 401 26.38 41.68 28.93
N GLU A 402 27.54 42.25 28.58
CA GLU A 402 27.93 42.52 27.18
C GLU A 402 27.86 41.26 26.30
N MET A 403 28.22 40.09 26.85
CA MET A 403 28.20 38.82 26.14
C MET A 403 26.78 38.24 26.02
N GLN A 404 25.92 38.43 27.04
CA GLN A 404 24.50 38.07 26.97
C GLN A 404 23.75 38.98 25.98
N GLU A 405 24.04 40.27 25.95
CA GLU A 405 23.43 41.22 25.02
C GLU A 405 23.86 40.95 23.56
N GLN A 406 25.14 40.61 23.32
CA GLN A 406 25.58 40.14 22.01
C GLN A 406 24.85 38.86 21.58
N MET A 407 24.76 37.85 22.46
CA MET A 407 24.07 36.59 22.16
C MET A 407 22.56 36.78 21.93
N ALA A 408 21.92 37.69 22.67
CA ALA A 408 20.52 38.06 22.45
C ALA A 408 20.31 38.75 21.09
N ASN A 409 21.24 39.63 20.68
CA ASN A 409 21.19 40.30 19.37
C ASN A 409 21.46 39.33 18.21
N GLU A 410 22.34 38.33 18.39
CA GLU A 410 22.53 37.23 17.42
C GLU A 410 21.28 36.34 17.32
N LEU A 411 20.66 35.97 18.44
CA LEU A 411 19.40 35.22 18.44
C LEU A 411 18.26 36.01 17.76
N LEU A 412 18.22 37.33 17.94
CA LEU A 412 17.26 38.21 17.26
C LEU A 412 17.54 38.33 15.75
N SER A 413 18.80 38.39 15.32
CA SER A 413 19.15 38.42 13.89
C SER A 413 18.87 37.07 13.20
N LEU A 414 19.20 35.97 13.87
CA LEU A 414 18.88 34.61 13.42
C LEU A 414 17.36 34.40 13.32
N THR A 415 16.59 34.88 14.31
CA THR A 415 15.12 34.80 14.29
C THR A 415 14.52 35.65 13.15
N ARG A 416 15.11 36.81 12.82
CA ARG A 416 14.71 37.60 11.65
C ARG A 416 15.00 36.86 10.35
N SER A 417 16.20 36.29 10.19
CA SER A 417 16.58 35.49 9.02
C SER A 417 15.68 34.25 8.86
N LEU A 418 15.38 33.53 9.95
CA LEU A 418 14.42 32.42 9.95
C LEU A 418 13.02 32.87 9.52
N LYS A 419 12.54 34.02 10.00
CA LYS A 419 11.24 34.59 9.60
C LYS A 419 11.20 34.97 8.12
N GLU A 420 12.29 35.47 7.56
CA GLU A 420 12.41 35.76 6.13
C GLU A 420 12.49 34.47 5.29
N ASN A 421 13.29 33.49 5.70
CA ASN A 421 13.36 32.18 5.06
C ASN A 421 12.01 31.44 5.07
N MET A 422 11.27 31.50 6.19
CA MET A 422 9.89 30.98 6.27
C MET A 422 8.91 31.74 5.38
N LYS A 423 9.06 33.07 5.23
CA LYS A 423 8.25 33.88 4.30
C LYS A 423 8.55 33.53 2.84
N VAL A 424 9.82 33.29 2.49
CA VAL A 424 10.22 32.82 1.15
C VAL A 424 9.67 31.42 0.90
N ALA A 425 9.82 30.48 1.84
CA ALA A 425 9.27 29.13 1.73
C ALA A 425 7.73 29.15 1.56
N GLY A 426 7.02 29.97 2.34
CA GLY A 426 5.57 30.15 2.21
C GLY A 426 5.14 30.71 0.84
N ASN A 427 5.95 31.61 0.25
CA ASN A 427 5.71 32.09 -1.10
C ASN A 427 5.96 31.00 -2.17
N VAL A 428 7.02 30.19 -2.03
CA VAL A 428 7.30 29.06 -2.95
C VAL A 428 6.17 28.03 -2.89
N ILE A 429 5.73 27.63 -1.69
CA ILE A 429 4.59 26.72 -1.49
C ILE A 429 3.32 27.28 -2.14
N LYS A 430 3.09 28.59 -2.08
CA LYS A 430 1.94 29.24 -2.72
C LYS A 430 2.03 29.20 -4.25
N ASP A 431 3.20 29.45 -4.83
CA ASP A 431 3.42 29.41 -6.29
C ASP A 431 3.33 27.98 -6.84
N ASP A 432 3.89 26.98 -6.15
CA ASP A 432 3.81 25.58 -6.56
C ASP A 432 2.40 25.01 -6.37
N ASN A 433 1.64 25.41 -5.34
CA ASN A 433 0.20 25.12 -5.26
C ASN A 433 -0.58 25.74 -6.43
N GLN A 434 -0.25 26.96 -6.86
CA GLN A 434 -0.84 27.56 -8.06
C GLN A 434 -0.40 26.87 -9.37
N ARG A 435 0.75 26.20 -9.40
CA ARG A 435 1.15 25.35 -10.53
C ARG A 435 0.41 24.01 -10.53
N LEU A 436 0.27 23.37 -9.36
CA LEU A 436 -0.48 22.14 -9.19
C LEU A 436 -1.94 22.30 -9.64
N VAL A 437 -2.63 23.38 -9.23
CA VAL A 437 -3.99 23.67 -9.70
C VAL A 437 -4.08 23.83 -11.22
N ARG A 438 -3.10 24.49 -11.86
CA ARG A 438 -3.03 24.63 -13.32
C ARG A 438 -2.73 23.31 -14.03
N MET A 439 -1.88 22.47 -13.45
CA MET A 439 -1.60 21.13 -13.99
C MET A 439 -2.81 20.21 -13.86
N GLN A 440 -3.55 20.26 -12.74
CA GLN A 440 -4.80 19.52 -12.56
C GLN A 440 -5.82 19.91 -13.63
N GLN A 441 -6.11 21.21 -13.79
CA GLN A 441 -7.01 21.71 -14.85
C GLN A 441 -6.59 21.26 -16.27
N GLN A 442 -5.29 21.10 -16.51
CA GLN A 442 -4.78 20.59 -17.79
C GLN A 442 -4.91 19.06 -17.93
N VAL A 443 -4.82 18.30 -16.83
CA VAL A 443 -5.13 16.87 -16.79
C VAL A 443 -6.62 16.66 -17.03
N ASP A 444 -7.49 17.36 -16.30
CA ASP A 444 -8.95 17.28 -16.42
C ASP A 444 -9.39 17.54 -17.88
N SER A 445 -8.89 18.61 -18.50
CA SER A 445 -9.20 18.95 -19.90
C SER A 445 -8.61 17.95 -20.92
N ASN A 446 -7.54 17.23 -20.58
CA ASN A 446 -7.02 16.13 -21.41
C ASN A 446 -7.87 14.85 -21.24
N GLU A 447 -8.43 14.59 -20.06
CA GLU A 447 -9.33 13.47 -19.81
C GLU A 447 -10.70 13.66 -20.50
N GLU A 448 -11.24 14.87 -20.52
CA GLU A 448 -12.41 15.24 -21.35
C GLU A 448 -12.16 14.98 -22.84
N ARG A 449 -10.94 15.26 -23.33
CA ARG A 449 -10.54 15.01 -24.73
C ARG A 449 -10.38 13.51 -25.02
N LEU A 450 -9.73 12.75 -24.14
CA LEU A 450 -9.57 11.30 -24.29
C LEU A 450 -10.90 10.56 -24.23
N SER A 451 -11.80 10.96 -23.34
CA SER A 451 -13.15 10.38 -23.24
C SER A 451 -13.99 10.69 -24.49
N ALA A 452 -13.93 11.92 -25.02
CA ALA A 452 -14.55 12.25 -26.30
C ALA A 452 -13.99 11.45 -27.50
N GLU A 453 -12.67 11.27 -27.58
CA GLU A 453 -12.01 10.48 -28.63
C GLU A 453 -12.32 8.98 -28.50
N SER A 454 -12.34 8.41 -27.28
CA SER A 454 -12.66 6.99 -27.08
C SER A 454 -14.11 6.64 -27.46
N VAL A 455 -15.08 7.52 -27.14
CA VAL A 455 -16.47 7.39 -27.59
C VAL A 455 -16.57 7.49 -29.13
N ARG A 456 -15.75 8.34 -29.77
CA ARG A 456 -15.66 8.46 -31.22
C ARG A 456 -15.06 7.19 -31.87
N LEU A 457 -14.05 6.61 -31.23
CA LEU A 457 -13.37 5.39 -31.66
C LEU A 457 -14.28 4.17 -31.55
N ALA A 458 -14.98 4.01 -30.42
CA ALA A 458 -15.97 2.95 -30.20
C ALA A 458 -17.08 2.97 -31.26
N ARG A 459 -17.56 4.17 -31.62
CA ARG A 459 -18.58 4.37 -32.67
C ARG A 459 -18.07 4.00 -34.07
N HIS A 460 -16.77 4.16 -34.34
CA HIS A 460 -16.14 3.67 -35.58
C HIS A 460 -15.94 2.15 -35.58
N ALA A 461 -15.45 1.58 -34.48
CA ALA A 461 -15.22 0.15 -34.34
C ALA A 461 -16.53 -0.65 -34.52
N TYR A 462 -17.63 -0.21 -33.90
CA TYR A 462 -18.93 -0.85 -34.04
C TYR A 462 -19.44 -0.85 -35.49
N LYS A 463 -19.29 0.28 -36.20
CA LYS A 463 -19.73 0.39 -37.59
C LYS A 463 -18.90 -0.49 -38.53
N CYS A 464 -17.58 -0.46 -38.40
CA CYS A 464 -16.68 -1.30 -39.19
C CYS A 464 -16.92 -2.80 -38.94
N GLY A 465 -17.13 -3.21 -37.69
CA GLY A 465 -17.46 -4.59 -37.34
C GLY A 465 -18.77 -5.08 -37.96
N PHE A 466 -19.81 -4.24 -38.00
CA PHE A 466 -21.08 -4.55 -38.65
C PHE A 466 -20.94 -4.71 -40.17
N ASP A 467 -20.27 -3.74 -40.83
CA ASP A 467 -20.06 -3.77 -42.28
C ASP A 467 -19.22 -4.99 -42.71
N CYS A 468 -18.18 -5.36 -41.94
CA CYS A 468 -17.41 -6.58 -42.18
C CYS A 468 -18.23 -7.87 -41.98
N MET A 469 -19.04 -7.96 -40.93
CA MET A 469 -19.93 -9.13 -40.70
C MET A 469 -20.92 -9.33 -41.84
N LEU A 470 -21.48 -8.24 -42.40
CA LEU A 470 -22.38 -8.31 -43.55
C LEU A 470 -21.70 -8.95 -44.78
N VAL A 471 -20.45 -8.56 -45.06
CA VAL A 471 -19.66 -9.11 -46.17
C VAL A 471 -19.35 -10.60 -45.96
N PHE A 472 -18.99 -11.02 -44.73
CA PHE A 472 -18.77 -12.44 -44.43
C PHE A 472 -20.04 -13.29 -44.60
N ILE A 473 -21.21 -12.79 -44.23
CA ILE A 473 -22.49 -13.50 -44.42
C ILE A 473 -22.80 -13.68 -45.92
N VAL A 474 -22.64 -12.62 -46.73
CA VAL A 474 -22.84 -12.71 -48.19
C VAL A 474 -21.86 -13.71 -48.82
N PHE A 475 -20.59 -13.72 -48.39
CA PHE A 475 -19.58 -14.66 -48.86
C PHE A 475 -19.92 -16.12 -48.52
N PHE A 476 -20.42 -16.39 -47.30
CA PHE A 476 -20.89 -17.73 -46.91
C PHE A 476 -22.10 -18.21 -47.71
N ILE A 477 -23.06 -17.33 -48.00
CA ILE A 477 -24.21 -17.63 -48.86
C ILE A 477 -23.73 -17.98 -50.28
N PHE A 478 -22.76 -17.23 -50.83
CA PHE A 478 -22.20 -17.49 -52.14
C PHE A 478 -21.45 -18.84 -52.21
N ILE A 479 -20.63 -19.16 -51.20
CA ILE A 479 -19.94 -20.45 -51.11
C ILE A 479 -20.92 -21.63 -50.98
N SER A 480 -21.95 -21.52 -50.13
CA SER A 480 -22.94 -22.60 -49.98
C SER A 480 -23.72 -22.88 -51.27
N PHE A 481 -24.01 -21.84 -52.06
CA PHE A 481 -24.65 -21.99 -53.37
C PHE A 481 -23.73 -22.70 -54.39
N ILE A 482 -22.43 -22.36 -54.42
CA ILE A 482 -21.41 -23.07 -55.22
C ILE A 482 -21.33 -24.55 -54.81
N TRP A 483 -21.35 -24.83 -53.51
CA TRP A 483 -21.32 -26.19 -52.95
C TRP A 483 -22.56 -27.00 -53.36
N MET A 484 -23.75 -26.40 -53.30
CA MET A 484 -25.00 -27.04 -53.75
C MET A 484 -24.94 -27.41 -55.24
N VAL A 485 -24.46 -26.49 -56.10
CA VAL A 485 -24.32 -26.72 -57.55
C VAL A 485 -23.30 -27.82 -57.84
N LEU A 486 -22.19 -27.90 -57.08
CA LEU A 486 -21.22 -29.00 -57.18
C LEU A 486 -21.85 -30.36 -56.81
N VAL A 487 -22.55 -30.45 -55.69
CA VAL A 487 -23.22 -31.69 -55.24
C VAL A 487 -24.25 -32.17 -56.27
N MET A 488 -25.07 -31.27 -56.81
CA MET A 488 -26.05 -31.59 -57.86
C MET A 488 -25.41 -32.06 -59.18
N LYS A 489 -24.13 -31.74 -59.43
CA LYS A 489 -23.41 -32.08 -60.67
C LYS A 489 -22.53 -33.33 -60.53
N ILE A 490 -22.17 -33.72 -59.31
CA ILE A 490 -21.35 -34.90 -59.01
C ILE A 490 -22.21 -36.17 -58.85
N PHE A 491 -23.47 -36.05 -58.41
CA PHE A 491 -24.36 -37.19 -58.16
C PHE A 491 -25.61 -37.20 -59.07
N PRO A 492 -25.52 -37.75 -60.30
CA PRO A 492 -26.70 -37.97 -61.14
C PRO A 492 -27.64 -39.03 -60.54
N LYS A 493 -28.95 -38.82 -60.70
CA LYS A 493 -29.98 -39.76 -60.19
C LYS A 493 -29.91 -41.11 -60.91
N VAL A 494 -29.99 -42.19 -60.13
CA VAL A 494 -30.36 -43.54 -60.60
C VAL A 494 -31.86 -43.75 -60.34
N SER A 495 -32.54 -44.46 -61.24
CA SER A 495 -34.00 -44.61 -61.27
C SER A 495 -34.48 -46.05 -61.14
N ASP A 496 -35.74 -46.19 -60.71
CA ASP A 496 -36.63 -47.36 -60.79
C ASP A 496 -36.25 -48.66 -60.06
N TRP A 497 -37.13 -49.07 -59.14
CA TRP A 497 -37.90 -50.32 -59.30
C TRP A 497 -39.34 -50.11 -58.82
N ARG A 498 -40.27 -51.00 -59.21
CA ARG A 498 -41.71 -50.70 -59.31
C ARG A 498 -42.59 -51.78 -58.66
N LYS A 499 -43.78 -51.38 -58.16
CA LYS A 499 -45.01 -52.17 -57.89
C LYS A 499 -44.99 -53.20 -56.73
N SER A 500 -46.12 -53.70 -56.20
CA SER A 500 -47.44 -53.07 -55.86
C SER A 500 -48.44 -54.09 -55.25
N THR A 501 -48.90 -53.88 -54.01
CA THR A 501 -50.22 -54.23 -53.39
C THR A 501 -50.14 -53.80 -51.90
N CYS A 502 -51.10 -53.18 -51.19
CA CYS A 502 -52.56 -52.95 -51.27
C CYS A 502 -53.43 -53.98 -50.53
N GLN A 503 -53.89 -53.64 -49.32
CA GLN A 503 -55.32 -53.63 -48.95
C GLN A 503 -55.64 -52.81 -47.68
N GLN A 504 -56.94 -52.51 -47.50
CA GLN A 504 -57.58 -51.65 -46.47
C GLN A 504 -57.24 -52.08 -45.01
N SER A 505 -57.27 -51.22 -43.97
CA SER A 505 -58.41 -50.39 -43.54
C SER A 505 -58.09 -49.47 -42.33
N LEU A 506 -59.06 -48.63 -41.95
CA LEU A 506 -59.22 -47.86 -40.69
C LEU A 506 -58.29 -46.64 -40.42
N ARG A 507 -58.98 -45.52 -40.09
CA ARG A 507 -58.51 -44.25 -39.47
C ARG A 507 -58.53 -44.40 -37.92
N PRO A 508 -57.94 -43.50 -37.09
CA PRO A 508 -57.81 -42.04 -37.30
C PRO A 508 -56.49 -41.38 -36.83
N GLN A 509 -56.52 -40.04 -36.77
CA GLN A 509 -55.50 -39.11 -36.23
C GLN A 509 -55.28 -39.37 -34.71
N TYR A 510 -54.19 -38.97 -34.03
CA TYR A 510 -53.42 -37.71 -34.09
C TYR A 510 -51.91 -37.88 -33.75
N ARG A 511 -51.17 -36.76 -33.72
CA ARG A 511 -49.73 -36.66 -33.40
C ARG A 511 -49.38 -37.13 -31.98
N CYS A 512 -48.23 -37.80 -31.83
CA CYS A 512 -47.06 -37.20 -31.19
C CYS A 512 -45.75 -37.95 -31.56
N LEU A 513 -44.60 -37.37 -31.22
CA LEU A 513 -43.30 -37.82 -31.75
C LEU A 513 -42.76 -39.10 -31.09
N THR A 514 -42.16 -39.95 -31.91
CA THR A 514 -41.22 -40.99 -31.49
C THR A 514 -39.85 -40.37 -31.19
N HIS A 515 -39.25 -40.71 -30.05
CA HIS A 515 -37.79 -40.60 -29.90
C HIS A 515 -37.14 -41.78 -30.64
N ILE A 516 -36.37 -41.48 -31.70
CA ILE A 516 -35.54 -42.46 -32.39
C ILE A 516 -34.09 -42.19 -31.99
N HIS A 517 -33.40 -43.23 -31.48
CA HIS A 517 -31.96 -43.16 -31.27
C HIS A 517 -31.23 -43.05 -32.61
N MET A 518 -30.40 -42.02 -32.77
CA MET A 518 -29.49 -41.90 -33.91
C MET A 518 -28.06 -41.65 -33.42
N GLY A 519 -27.35 -42.74 -33.11
CA GLY A 519 -25.92 -42.68 -32.81
C GLY A 519 -25.10 -42.74 -34.09
N MET A 520 -24.34 -41.69 -34.40
CA MET A 520 -23.30 -41.76 -35.44
C MET A 520 -22.03 -42.39 -34.86
N ARG A 521 -21.41 -43.30 -35.63
CA ARG A 521 -20.28 -44.13 -35.19
C ARG A 521 -19.07 -43.88 -36.08
N THR A 522 -18.09 -43.12 -35.58
CA THR A 522 -16.83 -42.81 -36.28
C THR A 522 -15.62 -43.02 -35.37
N GLY A 523 -14.76 -43.98 -35.73
CA GLY A 523 -13.35 -44.03 -35.33
C GLY A 523 -12.97 -43.89 -33.84
N ASN A 524 -13.02 -44.99 -33.08
CA ASN A 524 -12.14 -45.34 -31.96
C ASN A 524 -11.84 -44.35 -30.80
N TYR A 525 -12.53 -43.22 -30.64
CA TYR A 525 -12.53 -42.47 -29.37
C TYR A 525 -13.93 -41.93 -29.03
N ASN A 526 -14.47 -42.31 -27.86
CA ASN A 526 -15.67 -41.71 -27.31
C ASN A 526 -15.28 -40.48 -26.47
N VAL A 527 -15.66 -39.29 -26.94
CA VAL A 527 -15.56 -38.05 -26.16
C VAL A 527 -16.96 -37.62 -25.75
N PHE A 528 -17.31 -37.83 -24.48
CA PHE A 528 -18.52 -37.28 -23.88
C PHE A 528 -18.21 -35.89 -23.31
N PHE A 529 -18.95 -34.87 -23.75
CA PHE A 529 -19.03 -33.58 -23.09
C PHE A 529 -20.39 -33.45 -22.40
N GLU A 530 -20.46 -33.78 -21.12
CA GLU A 530 -21.59 -33.37 -20.28
C GLU A 530 -21.35 -31.94 -19.77
N PHE A 531 -22.23 -31.01 -20.15
CA PHE A 531 -22.32 -29.69 -19.53
C PHE A 531 -23.44 -29.69 -18.49
N THR A 532 -23.12 -30.14 -17.28
CA THR A 532 -24.08 -30.19 -16.17
C THR A 532 -24.24 -28.80 -15.54
N VAL A 533 -25.12 -27.98 -16.11
CA VAL A 533 -25.54 -26.71 -15.50
C VAL A 533 -26.60 -27.01 -14.44
N VAL A 534 -26.26 -26.79 -13.16
CA VAL A 534 -27.20 -26.84 -12.04
C VAL A 534 -27.45 -25.42 -11.54
N ILE A 535 -28.66 -24.91 -11.76
CA ILE A 535 -29.25 -23.82 -10.95
C ILE A 535 -30.68 -24.27 -10.57
N PRO A 536 -31.09 -24.16 -9.29
CA PRO A 536 -32.36 -24.71 -8.80
C PRO A 536 -33.51 -23.67 -8.77
N VAL A 537 -34.56 -23.97 -7.97
CA VAL A 537 -35.62 -23.09 -7.43
C VAL A 537 -37.05 -23.28 -7.99
N ILE A 538 -37.80 -24.15 -7.31
CA ILE A 538 -39.17 -23.95 -6.76
C ILE A 538 -40.26 -23.32 -7.66
N LYS A 539 -41.29 -24.10 -8.03
CA LYS A 539 -42.68 -23.86 -7.54
C LYS A 539 -43.70 -24.99 -7.79
N ASN A 540 -44.74 -24.95 -6.94
CA ASN A 540 -46.09 -25.51 -7.06
C ASN A 540 -46.31 -27.03 -7.06
N LEU A 541 -46.84 -27.50 -5.92
CA LEU A 541 -47.74 -28.64 -5.81
C LEU A 541 -48.98 -28.48 -6.72
N CYS A 542 -49.60 -29.62 -7.07
CA CYS A 542 -51.05 -29.81 -7.03
C CYS A 542 -51.41 -31.31 -7.05
N LEU A 543 -52.19 -31.76 -6.04
CA LEU A 543 -53.28 -32.77 -6.04
C LEU A 543 -53.06 -34.10 -6.83
N GLU A 544 -53.10 -35.27 -6.18
CA GLU A 544 -54.31 -36.11 -5.93
C GLU A 544 -54.99 -36.61 -7.23
N ASP A 545 -55.34 -37.90 -7.41
CA ASP A 545 -55.66 -38.98 -6.46
C ASP A 545 -55.09 -40.36 -6.85
N ASN A 546 -54.71 -41.18 -5.85
CA ASN A 546 -55.48 -42.38 -5.43
C ASN A 546 -54.68 -43.31 -4.50
N LEU A 547 -55.20 -43.55 -3.29
CA LEU A 547 -54.79 -44.64 -2.40
C LEU A 547 -55.62 -45.91 -2.67
N SER A 548 -55.03 -47.09 -2.46
CA SER A 548 -55.80 -48.26 -2.02
C SER A 548 -54.94 -49.23 -1.18
N ASN A 549 -55.55 -49.81 -0.13
CA ASN A 549 -55.09 -50.97 0.66
C ASN A 549 -53.68 -50.86 1.30
N ILE A 550 -53.45 -50.19 2.45
CA ILE A 550 -54.02 -50.36 3.82
C ILE A 550 -53.65 -51.71 4.50
N ASN A 551 -52.90 -51.60 5.62
CA ASN A 551 -52.70 -52.56 6.74
C ASN A 551 -52.05 -53.94 6.45
N ALA A 552 -51.11 -54.50 7.21
CA ALA A 552 -50.71 -54.30 8.61
C ALA A 552 -49.33 -54.93 8.92
N LEU A 553 -48.56 -54.38 9.87
CA LEU A 553 -47.50 -55.08 10.61
C LEU A 553 -47.22 -54.36 11.96
N SER A 554 -46.65 -55.06 12.94
CA SER A 554 -46.84 -54.78 14.36
C SER A 554 -45.78 -53.87 15.01
N PRO A 555 -46.05 -53.25 16.19
CA PRO A 555 -45.09 -52.43 16.94
C PRO A 555 -43.80 -53.14 17.38
N PHE A 556 -43.67 -54.45 17.14
CA PHE A 556 -42.45 -55.22 17.40
C PHE A 556 -41.23 -54.71 16.60
N VAL A 557 -41.48 -54.13 15.42
CA VAL A 557 -40.42 -53.59 14.54
C VAL A 557 -39.78 -52.32 15.12
N LEU A 558 -40.56 -51.43 15.75
CA LEU A 558 -40.01 -50.23 16.39
C LEU A 558 -39.15 -50.56 17.62
N MET A 559 -39.55 -51.55 18.43
CA MET A 559 -38.74 -52.03 19.57
C MET A 559 -37.35 -52.50 19.14
N LEU A 560 -37.27 -53.27 18.05
CA LEU A 560 -36.00 -53.77 17.52
C LEU A 560 -35.13 -52.64 16.94
N ALA A 561 -35.72 -51.64 16.29
CA ALA A 561 -34.99 -50.48 15.78
C ALA A 561 -34.35 -49.63 16.91
N VAL A 562 -35.09 -49.39 18.00
CA VAL A 562 -34.59 -48.64 19.17
C VAL A 562 -33.53 -49.41 19.95
N LEU A 563 -33.68 -50.73 20.09
CA LEU A 563 -32.64 -51.59 20.69
C LEU A 563 -31.35 -51.59 19.86
N TYR A 564 -31.47 -51.61 18.52
CA TYR A 564 -30.30 -51.61 17.62
C TYR A 564 -29.51 -50.30 17.71
N SER A 565 -30.16 -49.12 17.82
CA SER A 565 -29.46 -47.85 17.99
C SER A 565 -28.80 -47.71 19.36
N VAL A 566 -29.49 -48.09 20.45
CA VAL A 566 -28.93 -48.00 21.83
C VAL A 566 -27.73 -48.94 22.03
N ILE A 567 -27.70 -50.11 21.39
CA ILE A 567 -26.55 -51.03 21.43
C ILE A 567 -25.34 -50.45 20.67
N LEU A 568 -25.56 -49.62 19.64
CA LEU A 568 -24.49 -49.02 18.85
C LEU A 568 -23.74 -47.89 19.59
N GLU A 569 -24.42 -47.14 20.46
CA GLU A 569 -23.83 -46.04 21.25
C GLU A 569 -23.08 -46.50 22.52
N LEU A 570 -23.30 -47.73 22.99
CA LEU A 570 -22.65 -48.26 24.21
C LEU A 570 -21.40 -49.11 23.93
N ALA A 571 -21.03 -49.34 22.67
CA ALA A 571 -20.02 -50.32 22.28
C ALA A 571 -18.59 -49.78 22.10
N THR A 572 -18.35 -48.47 22.25
CA THR A 572 -17.09 -47.81 21.84
C THR A 572 -16.37 -47.07 22.98
N SER A 573 -15.76 -47.83 23.90
CA SER A 573 -14.73 -47.29 24.80
C SER A 573 -13.34 -47.26 24.13
N PRO A 574 -12.49 -46.24 24.36
CA PRO A 574 -11.40 -45.90 23.43
C PRO A 574 -10.04 -46.52 23.80
N THR A 575 -9.78 -47.77 23.41
CA THR A 575 -8.45 -48.40 23.58
C THR A 575 -7.92 -49.22 22.39
N SER A 576 -8.72 -49.55 21.38
CA SER A 576 -8.35 -50.52 20.32
C SER A 576 -7.97 -49.93 18.94
N GLN A 577 -8.40 -48.70 18.62
CA GLN A 577 -8.28 -48.13 17.27
C GLN A 577 -6.82 -47.91 16.80
N VAL A 578 -5.90 -47.61 17.73
CA VAL A 578 -4.50 -47.23 17.44
C VAL A 578 -3.71 -48.29 16.66
N LEU A 579 -4.10 -49.57 16.74
CA LEU A 579 -3.44 -50.65 16.02
C LEU A 579 -4.11 -51.01 14.68
N HIS A 580 -5.43 -50.83 14.54
CA HIS A 580 -6.14 -51.31 13.35
C HIS A 580 -6.14 -50.31 12.18
N GLU A 581 -6.12 -49.01 12.45
CA GLU A 581 -5.97 -48.00 11.39
C GLU A 581 -4.60 -48.09 10.69
N ARG A 582 -3.56 -48.53 11.42
CA ARG A 582 -2.17 -48.59 10.95
C ARG A 582 -1.96 -49.57 9.78
N ASN A 583 -2.81 -50.59 9.67
CA ASN A 583 -2.84 -51.49 8.51
C ASN A 583 -3.76 -50.94 7.41
N HIS A 584 -4.93 -50.40 7.75
CA HIS A 584 -5.90 -49.90 6.77
C HIS A 584 -5.44 -48.63 6.02
N PHE A 585 -4.36 -47.98 6.48
CA PHE A 585 -3.73 -46.85 5.80
C PHE A 585 -2.76 -47.26 4.67
N LYS A 586 -2.26 -48.51 4.63
CA LYS A 586 -1.32 -48.97 3.58
C LYS A 586 -1.95 -49.04 2.20
N ASP A 587 -3.25 -49.29 2.12
CA ASP A 587 -3.97 -49.49 0.86
C ASP A 587 -4.47 -48.18 0.22
N ARG A 588 -4.16 -47.01 0.81
CA ARG A 588 -4.48 -45.68 0.26
C ARG A 588 -3.36 -45.03 -0.55
N TYR A 589 -2.18 -45.64 -0.63
CA TYR A 589 -1.08 -45.17 -1.46
C TYR A 589 -1.11 -45.81 -2.85
N THR A 590 -0.80 -45.04 -3.90
CA THR A 590 -0.58 -45.60 -5.23
C THR A 590 0.71 -46.43 -5.26
N GLU A 591 0.83 -47.38 -6.19
CA GLU A 591 2.07 -48.17 -6.34
C GLU A 591 3.28 -47.28 -6.68
N GLU A 592 3.07 -46.14 -7.36
CA GLU A 592 4.12 -45.13 -7.56
C GLU A 592 4.59 -44.49 -6.25
N GLN A 593 3.68 -44.21 -5.30
CA GLN A 593 4.03 -43.67 -3.98
C GLN A 593 4.75 -44.73 -3.14
N LYS A 594 4.25 -45.97 -3.11
CA LYS A 594 4.91 -47.09 -2.42
C LYS A 594 6.33 -47.32 -2.95
N LEU A 595 6.51 -47.24 -4.27
CA LEU A 595 7.81 -47.36 -4.94
C LEU A 595 8.72 -46.17 -4.64
N LEU A 596 8.18 -44.94 -4.63
CA LEU A 596 8.94 -43.72 -4.30
C LEU A 596 9.47 -43.76 -2.86
N ASP A 597 8.62 -44.08 -1.90
CA ASP A 597 8.97 -44.20 -0.48
C ASP A 597 9.98 -45.33 -0.25
N TYR A 598 9.90 -46.42 -1.01
CA TYR A 598 10.86 -47.52 -0.98
C TYR A 598 12.23 -47.13 -1.58
N ILE A 599 12.26 -46.45 -2.73
CA ILE A 599 13.49 -46.01 -3.40
C ILE A 599 14.23 -44.93 -2.59
N LEU A 600 13.50 -44.03 -1.93
CA LEU A 600 14.07 -42.95 -1.12
C LEU A 600 14.29 -43.35 0.36
N PHE A 601 13.98 -44.59 0.75
CA PHE A 601 14.20 -45.08 2.11
C PHE A 601 15.70 -45.05 2.47
N ASN A 602 16.06 -44.27 3.48
CA ASN A 602 17.44 -43.97 3.87
C ASN A 602 18.33 -43.36 2.76
N TYR A 603 17.74 -42.71 1.75
CA TYR A 603 18.50 -41.97 0.73
C TYR A 603 18.94 -40.59 1.25
N GLU A 604 20.25 -40.41 1.46
CA GLU A 604 20.81 -39.10 1.81
C GLU A 604 21.23 -38.32 0.55
N LYS A 605 20.50 -37.25 0.26
CA LYS A 605 20.70 -36.39 -0.93
C LYS A 605 21.86 -35.41 -0.81
N ALA A 606 22.39 -35.18 0.39
CA ALA A 606 23.55 -34.31 0.62
C ALA A 606 24.88 -34.94 0.16
N VAL A 607 24.91 -36.25 -0.12
CA VAL A 607 26.11 -37.02 -0.43
C VAL A 607 26.02 -37.60 -1.84
N ARG A 608 27.17 -37.73 -2.54
CA ARG A 608 27.25 -38.38 -3.86
C ARG A 608 26.66 -39.80 -3.77
N PRO A 609 25.82 -40.24 -4.73
CA PRO A 609 25.18 -41.56 -4.71
C PRO A 609 26.17 -42.68 -5.11
N VAL A 610 27.12 -42.98 -4.23
CA VAL A 610 28.17 -43.97 -4.44
C VAL A 610 28.26 -44.96 -3.27
N LYS A 611 28.38 -46.26 -3.57
CA LYS A 611 28.56 -47.30 -2.53
C LYS A 611 29.93 -47.21 -1.83
N ASN A 612 30.97 -46.85 -2.59
CA ASN A 612 32.32 -46.61 -2.10
C ASN A 612 32.72 -45.16 -2.37
N SER A 613 33.21 -44.44 -1.36
CA SER A 613 33.63 -43.04 -1.47
C SER A 613 34.66 -42.78 -2.58
N SER A 614 35.55 -43.74 -2.82
CA SER A 614 36.60 -43.72 -3.85
C SER A 614 36.10 -43.89 -5.30
N SER A 615 34.80 -44.12 -5.53
CA SER A 615 34.27 -44.26 -6.89
C SER A 615 33.83 -42.91 -7.49
N THR A 616 34.04 -42.75 -8.80
CA THR A 616 33.65 -41.59 -9.59
C THR A 616 32.17 -41.65 -9.98
N VAL A 617 31.47 -40.53 -9.87
CA VAL A 617 30.15 -40.36 -10.50
C VAL A 617 30.36 -39.85 -11.93
N VAL A 618 29.84 -40.57 -12.93
CA VAL A 618 29.97 -40.16 -14.35
C VAL A 618 28.73 -39.38 -14.78
N VAL A 619 28.90 -38.09 -15.05
CA VAL A 619 27.83 -37.19 -15.51
C VAL A 619 27.94 -37.02 -17.03
N LYS A 620 26.91 -37.43 -17.77
CA LYS A 620 26.82 -37.27 -19.23
C LYS A 620 26.09 -35.98 -19.59
N LEU A 621 26.85 -34.92 -19.84
CA LEU A 621 26.30 -33.62 -20.21
C LEU A 621 26.08 -33.52 -21.72
N GLY A 622 24.93 -32.97 -22.12
CA GLY A 622 24.61 -32.60 -23.50
C GLY A 622 24.15 -31.13 -23.57
N MET A 623 23.74 -30.69 -24.76
CA MET A 623 23.12 -29.38 -24.98
C MET A 623 22.26 -29.45 -26.24
N THR A 624 21.01 -28.97 -26.17
CA THR A 624 20.16 -28.69 -27.33
C THR A 624 19.95 -27.17 -27.39
N LEU A 625 20.34 -26.55 -28.51
CA LEU A 625 20.24 -25.10 -28.71
C LEU A 625 18.93 -24.77 -29.42
N THR A 626 18.01 -24.05 -28.76
CA THR A 626 16.75 -23.63 -29.38
C THR A 626 16.85 -22.24 -29.99
N ASN A 627 17.15 -21.22 -29.20
CA ASN A 627 17.14 -19.82 -29.66
C ASN A 627 18.42 -19.07 -29.26
N LEU A 628 18.96 -18.28 -30.21
CA LEU A 628 19.87 -17.17 -29.94
C LEU A 628 19.02 -15.91 -29.70
N PHE A 629 19.02 -15.37 -28.47
CA PHE A 629 18.10 -14.29 -28.08
C PHE A 629 18.68 -12.88 -28.27
N ASP A 630 19.85 -12.59 -27.71
CA ASP A 630 20.46 -11.26 -27.68
C ASP A 630 21.98 -11.38 -27.45
N MET A 631 22.75 -10.41 -27.94
CA MET A 631 24.19 -10.26 -27.71
C MET A 631 24.51 -8.80 -27.34
N ASP A 632 24.70 -8.53 -26.05
CA ASP A 632 25.06 -7.20 -25.57
C ASP A 632 26.55 -6.95 -25.82
N GLU A 633 26.85 -6.28 -26.94
CA GLU A 633 28.20 -5.92 -27.38
C GLU A 633 28.96 -5.05 -26.38
N ARG A 634 28.24 -4.14 -25.69
CA ARG A 634 28.84 -3.19 -24.76
C ARG A 634 29.24 -3.87 -23.44
N ASN A 635 28.52 -4.92 -23.05
CA ASN A 635 28.78 -5.69 -21.83
C ASN A 635 29.43 -7.06 -22.08
N GLN A 636 29.68 -7.43 -23.35
CA GLN A 636 30.26 -8.72 -23.78
C GLN A 636 29.45 -9.96 -23.35
N VAL A 637 28.11 -9.90 -23.46
CA VAL A 637 27.21 -10.97 -22.99
C VAL A 637 26.39 -11.60 -24.11
N LEU A 638 26.53 -12.91 -24.31
CA LEU A 638 25.64 -13.71 -25.16
C LEU A 638 24.53 -14.37 -24.31
N THR A 639 23.27 -14.19 -24.70
CA THR A 639 22.09 -14.86 -24.09
C THR A 639 21.52 -15.95 -25.02
N ILE A 640 21.42 -17.18 -24.53
CA ILE A 640 20.79 -18.31 -25.23
C ILE A 640 19.77 -19.04 -24.36
N ASN A 641 18.80 -19.70 -24.98
CA ASN A 641 18.00 -20.71 -24.30
C ASN A 641 18.50 -22.11 -24.67
N VAL A 642 18.68 -22.95 -23.64
CA VAL A 642 19.13 -24.33 -23.75
C VAL A 642 18.08 -25.26 -23.17
N TRP A 643 17.85 -26.35 -23.89
CA TRP A 643 17.11 -27.51 -23.42
C TRP A 643 18.05 -28.72 -23.41
N LEU A 644 17.68 -29.78 -22.68
CA LEU A 644 18.34 -31.09 -22.73
C LEU A 644 17.25 -32.11 -23.13
N ASP A 645 17.38 -32.76 -24.29
CA ASP A 645 16.26 -33.54 -24.86
C ASP A 645 16.49 -35.07 -24.96
N GLN A 646 15.41 -35.78 -25.28
CA GLN A 646 15.05 -37.16 -24.87
C GLN A 646 15.43 -38.27 -25.87
N TRP A 647 14.90 -39.48 -25.61
CA TRP A 647 14.55 -40.50 -26.62
C TRP A 647 13.18 -41.16 -26.27
N ASN A 648 12.66 -41.99 -27.18
CA ASN A 648 11.25 -42.39 -27.34
C ASN A 648 10.64 -43.39 -26.32
N PRO A 649 9.29 -43.40 -26.17
CA PRO A 649 8.54 -44.26 -25.24
C PRO A 649 7.88 -45.49 -25.89
N ALA A 650 8.47 -46.09 -26.92
CA ALA A 650 7.80 -47.09 -27.78
C ALA A 650 7.61 -48.50 -27.18
N ASP A 651 8.14 -48.75 -25.98
CA ASP A 651 8.71 -50.04 -25.62
C ASP A 651 8.10 -50.66 -24.35
N PHE A 652 7.41 -49.84 -23.55
CA PHE A 652 6.58 -50.24 -22.41
C PHE A 652 5.19 -49.61 -22.65
N ASN A 653 4.05 -50.18 -22.24
CA ASN A 653 3.83 -51.38 -21.44
C ASN A 653 3.63 -51.22 -19.90
N ASN A 654 3.64 -50.07 -19.20
CA ASN A 654 3.90 -48.67 -19.63
C ASN A 654 4.67 -47.79 -18.64
N ILE A 655 5.14 -48.33 -17.51
CA ILE A 655 5.87 -47.57 -16.48
C ILE A 655 7.27 -48.17 -16.33
N LYS A 656 8.29 -47.34 -16.49
CA LYS A 656 9.71 -47.70 -16.36
C LYS A 656 10.54 -46.55 -15.76
N SER A 657 10.21 -45.31 -16.10
CA SER A 657 10.70 -44.10 -15.44
C SER A 657 9.69 -43.61 -14.39
N ILE A 658 10.15 -43.29 -13.18
CA ILE A 658 9.37 -42.53 -12.19
C ILE A 658 9.82 -41.05 -12.18
N ARG A 659 8.86 -40.12 -12.10
CA ARG A 659 9.10 -38.66 -12.20
C ARG A 659 9.21 -37.99 -10.83
N ILE A 660 10.43 -38.02 -10.27
CA ILE A 660 10.75 -37.52 -8.92
C ILE A 660 11.09 -36.01 -8.97
N PRO A 661 10.61 -35.18 -8.01
CA PRO A 661 11.11 -33.82 -7.83
C PRO A 661 12.63 -33.81 -7.61
N CYS A 662 13.38 -33.00 -8.36
CA CYS A 662 14.84 -32.97 -8.30
C CYS A 662 15.38 -32.64 -6.89
N ASP A 663 14.60 -31.95 -6.06
CA ASP A 663 14.92 -31.59 -4.67
C ASP A 663 15.00 -32.78 -3.69
N LEU A 664 14.57 -33.98 -4.10
CA LEU A 664 14.62 -35.20 -3.27
C LEU A 664 15.84 -36.09 -3.55
N ILE A 665 16.55 -35.85 -4.66
CA ILE A 665 17.72 -36.64 -5.09
C ILE A 665 19.00 -35.79 -5.04
N TRP A 666 20.17 -36.43 -4.97
CA TRP A 666 21.43 -35.72 -5.15
C TRP A 666 21.55 -35.21 -6.59
N LEU A 667 21.99 -33.96 -6.75
CA LEU A 667 22.25 -33.34 -8.04
C LEU A 667 23.72 -32.90 -8.12
N PRO A 668 24.38 -33.07 -9.27
CA PRO A 668 25.73 -32.54 -9.47
C PRO A 668 25.70 -31.01 -9.57
N ASP A 669 26.70 -30.37 -8.94
CA ASP A 669 26.91 -28.92 -8.89
C ASP A 669 27.58 -28.37 -10.18
N ILE A 670 27.06 -28.80 -11.34
CA ILE A 670 27.53 -28.29 -12.63
C ILE A 670 27.20 -26.79 -12.71
N VAL A 671 28.19 -25.97 -13.07
CA VAL A 671 28.04 -24.52 -13.24
C VAL A 671 28.70 -24.04 -14.53
N LEU A 672 28.23 -22.89 -15.04
CA LEU A 672 28.82 -22.20 -16.18
C LEU A 672 29.96 -21.30 -15.70
N TYR A 673 31.21 -21.76 -15.82
CA TYR A 673 32.41 -21.03 -15.32
C TYR A 673 32.64 -19.65 -15.95
N ASN A 674 32.01 -19.37 -17.09
CA ASN A 674 32.06 -18.05 -17.74
C ASN A 674 30.67 -17.42 -17.84
N SER A 675 29.84 -17.63 -16.81
CA SER A 675 28.56 -16.93 -16.64
C SER A 675 28.72 -15.42 -16.70
N ALA A 676 27.71 -14.74 -17.25
CA ALA A 676 27.58 -13.29 -17.18
C ALA A 676 26.47 -12.83 -16.21
N ASP A 677 25.68 -13.76 -15.68
CA ASP A 677 24.76 -13.54 -14.56
C ASP A 677 25.39 -14.06 -13.26
N ASP A 678 24.94 -13.53 -12.11
CA ASP A 678 25.44 -13.94 -10.79
C ASP A 678 25.13 -15.42 -10.50
N TYR A 679 26.07 -16.13 -9.87
CA TYR A 679 25.97 -17.57 -9.53
C TYR A 679 24.84 -17.94 -8.53
N THR A 680 23.94 -17.01 -8.22
CA THR A 680 22.82 -17.17 -7.29
C THR A 680 21.53 -17.66 -7.97
N THR A 681 21.39 -17.49 -9.28
CA THR A 681 20.24 -18.02 -10.05
C THR A 681 20.49 -19.47 -10.46
N GLY A 682 20.13 -20.40 -9.56
CA GLY A 682 20.17 -21.84 -9.86
C GLY A 682 19.20 -22.28 -10.96
N TYR A 683 19.42 -23.48 -11.49
CA TYR A 683 18.59 -24.10 -12.54
C TYR A 683 17.10 -24.19 -12.17
N MET A 684 16.23 -24.15 -13.19
CA MET A 684 14.80 -24.40 -12.99
C MET A 684 14.57 -25.82 -12.44
N LYS A 685 13.84 -25.92 -11.32
CA LYS A 685 13.54 -27.17 -10.62
C LYS A 685 12.50 -28.03 -11.36
N SER A 686 12.89 -28.59 -12.49
CA SER A 686 12.09 -29.60 -13.20
C SER A 686 12.13 -30.95 -12.46
N ARG A 687 11.14 -31.82 -12.72
CA ARG A 687 11.18 -33.21 -12.22
C ARG A 687 12.26 -33.99 -12.99
N ALA A 688 13.08 -34.73 -12.27
CA ALA A 688 13.97 -35.72 -12.86
C ALA A 688 13.18 -36.99 -13.20
N MET A 689 13.63 -37.72 -14.22
CA MET A 689 13.12 -39.03 -14.58
C MET A 689 14.17 -40.06 -14.15
N LEU A 690 13.79 -40.95 -13.22
CA LEU A 690 14.62 -42.06 -12.76
C LEU A 690 14.13 -43.33 -13.46
N ASP A 691 14.97 -43.90 -14.32
CA ASP A 691 14.70 -45.18 -14.99
C ASP A 691 15.07 -46.38 -14.11
N PHE A 692 14.46 -47.54 -14.41
CA PHE A 692 14.56 -48.78 -13.64
C PHE A 692 15.99 -49.36 -13.50
N ASP A 693 16.93 -48.93 -14.35
CA ASP A 693 18.36 -49.30 -14.30
C ASP A 693 19.18 -48.44 -13.32
N GLY A 694 18.56 -47.41 -12.73
CA GLY A 694 19.20 -46.40 -11.89
C GLY A 694 19.71 -45.17 -12.67
N THR A 695 19.48 -45.09 -13.98
CA THR A 695 19.82 -43.89 -14.77
C THR A 695 18.89 -42.73 -14.39
N VAL A 696 19.48 -41.59 -14.02
CA VAL A 696 18.76 -40.34 -13.78
C VAL A 696 18.91 -39.41 -14.98
N PHE A 697 17.80 -39.06 -15.61
CA PHE A 697 17.72 -38.01 -16.63
C PHE A 697 17.00 -36.78 -16.08
N TRP A 698 17.72 -35.66 -15.98
CA TRP A 698 17.20 -34.39 -15.48
C TRP A 698 17.40 -33.27 -16.51
N PRO A 699 16.32 -32.79 -17.15
CA PRO A 699 16.36 -31.67 -18.08
C PRO A 699 15.82 -30.37 -17.44
N PRO A 700 16.67 -29.47 -16.93
CA PRO A 700 16.24 -28.13 -16.53
C PRO A 700 16.19 -27.19 -17.75
N PRO A 701 15.01 -26.69 -18.18
CA PRO A 701 14.96 -25.66 -19.23
C PRO A 701 15.59 -24.38 -18.69
N THR A 702 16.64 -23.89 -19.34
CA THR A 702 17.51 -22.86 -18.75
C THR A 702 17.88 -21.79 -19.78
N GLN A 703 17.65 -20.52 -19.44
CA GLN A 703 18.28 -19.39 -20.12
C GLN A 703 19.68 -19.22 -19.54
N LEU A 704 20.71 -19.24 -20.39
CA LEU A 704 22.11 -19.12 -20.00
C LEU A 704 22.72 -17.87 -20.62
N ARG A 705 23.35 -17.03 -19.79
CA ARG A 705 24.18 -15.92 -20.22
C ARG A 705 25.64 -16.20 -20.01
N SER A 706 26.45 -15.90 -21.03
CA SER A 706 27.89 -16.15 -21.00
C SER A 706 28.70 -14.95 -21.47
N THR A 707 29.87 -14.77 -20.87
CA THR A 707 30.84 -13.78 -21.31
C THR A 707 31.44 -14.24 -22.65
N CYS A 708 31.29 -13.41 -23.69
CA CYS A 708 31.79 -13.66 -25.03
C CYS A 708 32.56 -12.44 -25.53
N LYS A 709 33.85 -12.62 -25.83
CA LYS A 709 34.68 -11.55 -26.41
C LYS A 709 34.27 -11.31 -27.87
N VAL A 710 33.55 -10.23 -28.10
CA VAL A 710 33.14 -9.76 -29.43
C VAL A 710 34.34 -9.14 -30.16
N ASP A 711 34.49 -9.45 -31.45
CA ASP A 711 35.46 -8.82 -32.37
C ASP A 711 34.73 -7.92 -33.38
N VAL A 712 34.92 -6.62 -33.29
CA VAL A 712 34.22 -5.60 -34.11
C VAL A 712 35.04 -5.09 -35.29
N THR A 713 36.22 -5.67 -35.58
CA THR A 713 37.17 -5.16 -36.58
C THR A 713 36.64 -5.07 -38.01
N LEU A 714 35.60 -5.85 -38.36
CA LEU A 714 35.02 -5.94 -39.70
C LEU A 714 33.49 -5.67 -39.70
N PHE A 715 32.97 -4.94 -38.72
CA PHE A 715 31.53 -4.67 -38.60
C PHE A 715 30.91 -4.05 -39.88
N PRO A 716 29.74 -4.51 -40.38
CA PRO A 716 28.87 -5.57 -39.86
C PRO A 716 29.08 -6.95 -40.52
N PHE A 717 30.26 -7.21 -41.12
CA PHE A 717 30.62 -8.45 -41.83
C PHE A 717 31.35 -9.47 -40.95
N ASP A 718 31.31 -9.29 -39.64
CA ASP A 718 32.08 -10.01 -38.62
C ASP A 718 31.50 -11.39 -38.23
N TYR A 719 32.38 -12.23 -37.70
CA TYR A 719 32.09 -13.56 -37.17
C TYR A 719 32.43 -13.62 -35.69
N GLN A 720 31.47 -14.05 -34.85
CA GLN A 720 31.67 -14.16 -33.41
C GLN A 720 31.83 -15.63 -32.98
N LYS A 721 32.70 -15.84 -31.99
CA LYS A 721 33.07 -17.15 -31.47
C LYS A 721 32.92 -17.18 -29.95
N CYS A 722 31.74 -17.60 -29.50
CA CYS A 722 31.42 -17.69 -28.09
C CYS A 722 31.67 -19.11 -27.55
N SER A 723 32.06 -19.23 -26.28
CA SER A 723 32.28 -20.51 -25.62
C SER A 723 31.52 -20.59 -24.30
N LEU A 724 30.90 -21.73 -24.02
CA LEU A 724 30.18 -22.05 -22.78
C LEU A 724 30.93 -23.15 -22.06
N LYS A 725 31.52 -22.86 -20.90
CA LYS A 725 32.35 -23.81 -20.14
C LYS A 725 31.59 -24.34 -18.93
N PHE A 726 31.21 -25.62 -18.96
CA PHE A 726 30.55 -26.28 -17.84
C PHE A 726 31.54 -27.15 -17.07
N GLY A 727 31.49 -27.07 -15.73
CA GLY A 727 32.27 -27.91 -14.82
C GLY A 727 31.63 -27.98 -13.44
N SER A 728 32.09 -28.91 -12.59
CA SER A 728 31.69 -28.95 -11.17
C SER A 728 32.43 -27.87 -10.39
N TRP A 729 31.76 -27.21 -9.44
CA TRP A 729 32.39 -26.18 -8.61
C TRP A 729 33.19 -26.76 -7.43
N THR A 730 32.73 -27.88 -6.87
CA THR A 730 33.26 -28.46 -5.62
C THR A 730 33.92 -29.83 -5.80
N TYR A 731 33.49 -30.64 -6.78
CA TYR A 731 34.06 -31.97 -7.02
C TYR A 731 35.13 -31.95 -8.12
N HIS A 732 36.23 -32.66 -7.86
CA HIS A 732 37.27 -32.90 -8.86
C HIS A 732 37.04 -34.23 -9.59
N GLY A 733 37.82 -34.50 -10.64
CA GLY A 733 37.64 -35.62 -11.59
C GLY A 733 37.76 -37.04 -11.01
N PHE A 734 38.25 -37.21 -9.78
CA PHE A 734 38.22 -38.50 -9.05
C PHE A 734 36.93 -38.71 -8.24
N GLN A 735 36.08 -37.67 -8.13
CA GLN A 735 34.79 -37.72 -7.46
C GLN A 735 33.62 -37.59 -8.45
N LEU A 736 33.78 -36.76 -9.48
CA LEU A 736 32.78 -36.49 -10.52
C LEU A 736 33.49 -36.31 -11.86
N ASP A 737 33.24 -37.19 -12.83
CA ASP A 737 33.75 -37.04 -14.20
C ASP A 737 32.63 -36.57 -15.16
N ILE A 738 32.91 -35.51 -15.90
CA ILE A 738 32.00 -34.91 -16.86
C ILE A 738 32.36 -35.42 -18.26
N THR A 739 31.38 -36.03 -18.92
CA THR A 739 31.53 -36.70 -20.22
C THR A 739 30.48 -36.23 -21.22
N ASN A 740 30.78 -36.39 -22.51
CA ASN A 740 29.87 -36.05 -23.59
C ASN A 740 28.68 -37.02 -23.64
N ARG A 741 27.44 -36.52 -23.69
CA ARG A 741 26.24 -37.34 -24.00
C ARG A 741 26.22 -37.84 -25.45
N SER A 742 26.67 -37.01 -26.38
CA SER A 742 26.68 -37.21 -27.83
C SER A 742 27.95 -36.61 -28.45
N ASN A 743 28.32 -36.98 -29.68
CA ASN A 743 29.45 -36.33 -30.37
C ASN A 743 29.06 -34.99 -31.00
N ASN A 744 27.81 -34.88 -31.47
CA ASN A 744 27.24 -33.65 -32.04
C ASN A 744 26.25 -33.02 -31.05
N ILE A 745 26.13 -31.70 -31.13
CA ILE A 745 25.13 -30.89 -30.42
C ILE A 745 23.83 -30.96 -31.20
N ASP A 746 22.70 -31.06 -30.50
CA ASP A 746 21.40 -31.10 -31.16
C ASP A 746 20.90 -29.69 -31.53
N LEU A 747 20.41 -29.58 -32.76
CA LEU A 747 19.88 -28.38 -33.41
C LEU A 747 18.47 -28.64 -34.01
N SER A 748 17.85 -29.79 -33.70
CA SER A 748 16.52 -30.19 -34.19
C SER A 748 15.43 -29.14 -33.94
N MET A 749 15.51 -28.46 -32.79
CA MET A 749 14.60 -27.41 -32.36
C MET A 749 15.17 -25.99 -32.54
N PHE A 750 16.19 -25.80 -33.39
CA PHE A 750 16.84 -24.50 -33.55
C PHE A 750 16.04 -23.52 -34.41
N VAL A 751 15.65 -22.38 -33.82
CA VAL A 751 15.01 -21.26 -34.52
C VAL A 751 16.07 -20.22 -34.90
N GLN A 752 16.18 -19.90 -36.20
CA GLN A 752 17.11 -18.89 -36.68
C GLN A 752 16.77 -17.49 -36.14
N SER A 753 17.78 -16.78 -35.65
CA SER A 753 17.64 -15.39 -35.16
C SER A 753 17.44 -14.41 -36.33
N GLY A 754 16.81 -13.26 -36.05
CA GLY A 754 16.70 -12.13 -36.99
C GLY A 754 18.03 -11.39 -37.22
N GLU A 755 18.96 -11.46 -36.25
CA GLU A 755 20.20 -10.68 -36.28
C GLU A 755 21.46 -11.51 -36.59
N PHE A 756 21.44 -12.82 -36.30
CA PHE A 756 22.61 -13.70 -36.43
C PHE A 756 22.30 -15.02 -37.15
N ASP A 757 23.19 -15.41 -38.06
CA ASP A 757 23.28 -16.75 -38.64
C ASP A 757 24.08 -17.67 -37.73
N LEU A 758 23.60 -18.90 -37.52
CA LEU A 758 24.36 -19.97 -36.87
C LEU A 758 25.27 -20.66 -37.90
N VAL A 759 26.59 -20.49 -37.77
CA VAL A 759 27.57 -21.01 -38.75
C VAL A 759 27.97 -22.45 -38.42
N LYS A 760 28.24 -22.73 -37.14
CA LYS A 760 28.48 -24.09 -36.61
C LYS A 760 28.47 -24.09 -35.08
N VAL A 761 28.17 -25.25 -34.50
CA VAL A 761 28.37 -25.50 -33.06
C VAL A 761 29.10 -26.82 -32.90
N TYR A 762 30.06 -26.89 -31.98
CA TYR A 762 30.70 -28.14 -31.57
C TYR A 762 31.09 -28.10 -30.10
N GLN A 763 31.37 -29.25 -29.52
CA GLN A 763 31.73 -29.40 -28.12
C GLN A 763 33.13 -30.00 -27.97
N LYS A 764 33.84 -29.62 -26.90
CA LYS A 764 35.18 -30.10 -26.58
C LYS A 764 35.29 -30.31 -25.07
N ARG A 765 35.41 -31.56 -24.65
CA ARG A 765 35.88 -31.90 -23.30
C ARG A 765 37.35 -31.49 -23.17
N LYS A 766 37.71 -30.89 -22.05
CA LYS A 766 39.06 -30.57 -21.63
C LYS A 766 39.25 -31.10 -20.20
N VAL A 767 40.49 -31.38 -19.84
CA VAL A 767 40.86 -31.68 -18.46
C VAL A 767 41.95 -30.70 -18.08
N THR A 768 41.75 -29.98 -16.99
CA THR A 768 42.64 -28.94 -16.49
C THR A 768 43.17 -29.37 -15.14
N ARG A 769 44.49 -29.29 -14.91
CA ARG A 769 45.05 -29.27 -13.57
C ARG A 769 45.40 -27.83 -13.23
N TYR A 770 45.02 -27.37 -12.05
CA TYR A 770 45.29 -26.02 -11.58
C TYR A 770 46.55 -26.03 -10.71
N THR A 771 47.25 -24.90 -10.61
CA THR A 771 48.50 -24.81 -9.82
C THR A 771 48.31 -24.99 -8.32
N CYS A 772 47.07 -24.88 -7.82
CA CYS A 772 46.69 -25.10 -6.42
C CYS A 772 46.36 -26.55 -6.06
N CYS A 773 46.02 -27.41 -7.03
CA CYS A 773 45.44 -28.74 -6.77
C CYS A 773 46.05 -29.81 -7.72
N PRO A 774 46.61 -30.93 -7.21
CA PRO A 774 47.12 -32.01 -8.07
C PRO A 774 46.01 -32.76 -8.84
N GLU A 775 44.76 -32.65 -8.42
CA GLU A 775 43.61 -33.32 -9.01
C GLU A 775 43.24 -32.78 -10.41
N PRO A 776 42.76 -33.63 -11.33
CA PRO A 776 42.23 -33.20 -12.61
C PRO A 776 40.81 -32.63 -12.45
N TYR A 777 40.54 -31.47 -13.07
CA TYR A 777 39.21 -30.89 -13.20
C TYR A 777 38.73 -31.05 -14.65
N PRO A 778 37.75 -31.92 -14.93
CA PRO A 778 37.16 -32.06 -16.26
C PRO A 778 36.18 -30.90 -16.52
N ASP A 779 36.30 -30.26 -17.68
CA ASP A 779 35.37 -29.24 -18.18
C ASP A 779 34.82 -29.63 -19.57
N LEU A 780 33.54 -29.33 -19.82
CA LEU A 780 32.94 -29.46 -21.15
C LEU A 780 32.67 -28.07 -21.73
N THR A 781 33.48 -27.71 -22.73
CA THR A 781 33.36 -26.44 -23.44
C THR A 781 32.55 -26.63 -24.72
N PHE A 782 31.34 -26.06 -24.80
CA PHE A 782 30.60 -25.90 -26.07
C PHE A 782 31.06 -24.61 -26.76
N VAL A 783 31.23 -24.62 -28.08
CA VAL A 783 31.71 -23.47 -28.87
C VAL A 783 30.72 -23.17 -29.99
N ILE A 784 30.14 -21.97 -29.95
CA ILE A 784 29.18 -21.46 -30.92
C ILE A 784 29.89 -20.47 -31.85
N TYR A 785 29.80 -20.73 -33.15
CA TYR A 785 30.23 -19.80 -34.21
C TYR A 785 28.99 -19.20 -34.89
N ILE A 786 28.92 -17.87 -34.90
CA ILE A 786 27.81 -17.10 -35.47
C ILE A 786 28.34 -15.96 -36.35
N ARG A 787 27.50 -15.47 -37.27
CA ARG A 787 27.79 -14.37 -38.21
C ARG A 787 26.63 -13.39 -38.19
N ARG A 788 26.89 -12.09 -38.36
CA ARG A 788 25.80 -11.09 -38.44
C ARG A 788 24.99 -11.18 -39.73
N LYS A 789 23.70 -10.90 -39.63
CA LYS A 789 22.80 -10.63 -40.76
C LYS A 789 22.95 -9.17 -41.20
N ILE A 790 23.97 -8.94 -42.04
CA ILE A 790 24.41 -7.64 -42.58
C ILE A 790 23.25 -6.69 -42.93
N LEU A 791 22.20 -7.18 -43.60
CA LEU A 791 21.04 -6.36 -44.02
C LEU A 791 20.34 -5.64 -42.86
N TYR A 792 20.19 -6.29 -41.71
CA TYR A 792 19.54 -5.69 -40.54
C TYR A 792 20.30 -4.43 -40.06
N TYR A 793 21.62 -4.55 -39.90
CA TYR A 793 22.48 -3.43 -39.47
C TYR A 793 22.64 -2.37 -40.57
N LEU A 794 22.57 -2.74 -41.85
CA LEU A 794 22.52 -1.77 -42.96
C LEU A 794 21.27 -0.90 -42.90
N TYR A 795 20.08 -1.49 -42.75
CA TYR A 795 18.82 -0.72 -42.71
C TYR A 795 18.60 0.04 -41.39
N ASN A 796 19.01 -0.53 -40.24
CA ASN A 796 18.69 0.04 -38.93
C ASN A 796 19.79 0.92 -38.32
N ILE A 797 21.04 0.82 -38.79
CA ILE A 797 22.16 1.62 -38.27
C ILE A 797 22.83 2.44 -39.38
N VAL A 798 23.29 1.79 -40.46
CA VAL A 798 24.09 2.49 -41.48
C VAL A 798 23.25 3.49 -42.29
N PHE A 799 22.08 3.09 -42.78
CA PHE A 799 21.22 3.96 -43.58
C PHE A 799 20.69 5.18 -42.80
N PRO A 800 20.21 5.06 -41.54
CA PRO A 800 19.80 6.22 -40.75
C PRO A 800 20.96 7.17 -40.42
N ILE A 801 22.16 6.66 -40.13
CA ILE A 801 23.34 7.50 -39.89
C ILE A 801 23.76 8.26 -41.16
N LEU A 802 23.71 7.60 -42.33
CA LEU A 802 23.94 8.25 -43.62
C LEU A 802 22.86 9.30 -43.93
N MET A 803 21.59 8.99 -43.71
CA MET A 803 20.48 9.94 -43.89
C MET A 803 20.63 11.16 -42.97
N LEU A 804 20.95 10.96 -41.69
CA LEU A 804 21.18 12.05 -40.73
C LEU A 804 22.42 12.88 -41.11
N SER A 805 23.47 12.26 -41.63
CA SER A 805 24.66 12.96 -42.13
C SER A 805 24.35 13.80 -43.36
N VAL A 806 23.56 13.28 -44.31
CA VAL A 806 23.07 14.02 -45.48
C VAL A 806 22.12 15.16 -45.05
N LEU A 807 21.22 14.93 -44.09
CA LEU A 807 20.35 15.96 -43.52
C LEU A 807 21.14 17.07 -42.81
N MET A 808 22.23 16.75 -42.09
CA MET A 808 23.10 17.77 -41.48
C MET A 808 23.92 18.55 -42.52
N LEU A 809 24.27 17.93 -43.65
CA LEU A 809 24.94 18.63 -44.76
C LEU A 809 23.97 19.56 -45.51
N LEU A 810 22.77 19.08 -45.87
CA LEU A 810 21.73 19.87 -46.55
C LEU A 810 21.07 20.92 -45.65
N GLY A 811 20.95 20.64 -44.35
CA GLY A 811 20.38 21.55 -43.36
C GLY A 811 21.19 22.84 -43.16
N LYS A 812 22.40 22.91 -43.71
CA LYS A 812 23.24 24.12 -43.72
C LYS A 812 22.65 25.24 -44.60
N ASP A 813 21.91 24.87 -45.64
CA ASP A 813 21.27 25.79 -46.60
C ASP A 813 19.83 26.18 -46.17
N PHE A 814 19.23 25.45 -45.22
CA PHE A 814 17.85 25.66 -44.74
C PHE A 814 17.71 26.69 -43.61
N LYS A 815 18.74 27.50 -43.36
CA LYS A 815 18.85 28.36 -42.17
C LYS A 815 17.78 29.46 -42.04
N ASP A 816 17.14 29.84 -43.14
CA ASP A 816 16.19 30.97 -43.17
C ASP A 816 14.71 30.56 -42.99
N LEU A 817 14.38 29.27 -42.93
CA LEU A 817 12.98 28.81 -42.80
C LEU A 817 12.65 28.34 -41.38
N LYS A 818 12.13 29.25 -40.55
CA LYS A 818 11.54 28.94 -39.23
C LYS A 818 10.30 28.05 -39.37
N VAL A 819 10.44 26.74 -39.13
CA VAL A 819 9.30 25.83 -38.94
C VAL A 819 9.58 24.92 -37.74
N SER A 820 8.68 24.96 -36.74
CA SER A 820 8.71 24.01 -35.61
C SER A 820 8.19 22.65 -36.07
N ILE A 821 9.04 21.63 -36.09
CA ILE A 821 8.61 20.22 -36.14
C ILE A 821 9.27 19.46 -34.99
N PHE A 822 8.45 18.60 -34.38
CA PHE A 822 8.75 17.74 -33.24
C PHE A 822 10.00 16.87 -33.42
N LEU A 823 10.66 16.57 -32.30
CA LEU A 823 11.30 15.27 -32.07
C LEU A 823 10.59 14.59 -30.92
N PHE A 824 10.09 13.38 -31.20
CA PHE A 824 9.52 12.40 -30.27
C PHE A 824 10.12 11.04 -30.65
#